data_AF-A0A812MUY6-F1
#
_entry.id   AF-A0A812MUY6-F1
#
_cell.length_a   1.000
_cell.length_b   1.000
_cell.length_c   1.000
_cell.angle_alpha   90.00
_cell.angle_beta   90.00
_cell.angle_gamma   90.00
#
_symmetry.space_group_name_H-M   'P 1'
#
loop_
_entity.id
_entity.type
_entity.pdbx_description
1 polymer ?
#
loop_
_entity_poly.entity_id
_entity_poly.type
_entity_poly.pdbx_seq_one_letter_code
_entity_poly.pdbx_strand_id
1 'polypeptide(L)'
;AGKPEDEHQRAASANPRCERSTEELLLAAPKVELHVHLDGSFDAAVLFRAAQAHLEELPEKVRTPWDGKMLEVQKAVRECHGDLAKFTSLVTVGSDIIGLFPILDCFYTFLPIVRGRFELLEELAFEFCRERKKHNIIYTEVRYSPFEFLPQGEDGQIADTSKAADAVKAVCAGLRKGQAEFGVMVHQILCCIAAQPAWSAQTMVLAEEFRNEGVVGVDIAAGEMHFEDGALHDAHRDAMAMAQKKGLGITVHAAEAGPGDNVCRAMDVYGATRIGHGYRSVGMQAYNYARSKGVHFELCPTSSVSTQAIELEKADGSLQWKTHPISRFFLDGTSCSINSDDPAVFRSSLTDELVICVKEMGLSLENIQWMTLEALEHAFHLESGVKDTIAEKVKGLEPFASGGATQCWRPAEYVLLLSLHCSERTPTQTAAVLATLGRCAAATGEAGAAPCQGPSLRRETDHVQVKMEKEEEEDDTNALDALIAAASSRKGVATKTEAVKSEPVKTEAVKTEKVKAEEEDDDDTEEEEDPLMGRRLNFSETCISEASEEVPVKVPEASAKPMAQPEREAAIVKRVFRRYDKLGDGTVDRDMLWKVMQTLPSKISLQTFLHLLQQTGYDGGRVNYVRFLDRLFSENSGEDTASDSEDATSALDGWRRLLLTMAKFHAPDEAFERRSRSRMPSDSN
;
A
#
# COMPACT_ATOMS: atom_id res chain seq x y z
N ALA A 1 -50.08 -53.38 -40.20
CA ALA A 1 -49.89 -52.59 -38.96
C ALA A 1 -48.77 -51.59 -39.22
N GLY A 2 -48.84 -50.37 -38.68
CA GLY A 2 -47.77 -49.37 -38.78
C GLY A 2 -47.76 -48.56 -40.08
N LYS A 3 -48.03 -47.26 -39.96
CA LYS A 3 -47.71 -46.17 -40.92
C LYS A 3 -47.16 -44.98 -40.07
N PRO A 4 -46.64 -43.87 -40.63
CA PRO A 4 -45.25 -43.48 -40.38
C PRO A 4 -45.06 -42.07 -39.78
N GLU A 5 -43.91 -41.81 -39.16
CA GLU A 5 -43.44 -40.49 -38.72
C GLU A 5 -41.89 -40.47 -38.67
N ASP A 6 -41.19 -39.34 -38.79
CA ASP A 6 -41.40 -38.19 -39.68
C ASP A 6 -40.05 -37.47 -39.90
N GLU A 7 -39.92 -36.69 -40.97
CA GLU A 7 -38.65 -36.22 -41.55
C GLU A 7 -38.18 -34.87 -40.95
N HIS A 8 -38.33 -34.68 -39.63
CA HIS A 8 -38.18 -33.38 -38.96
C HIS A 8 -37.36 -33.42 -37.65
N GLN A 9 -36.03 -33.62 -37.74
CA GLN A 9 -35.08 -33.25 -36.66
C GLN A 9 -33.59 -33.38 -37.06
N ARG A 10 -33.12 -32.70 -38.13
CA ARG A 10 -31.67 -32.66 -38.46
C ARG A 10 -31.18 -31.46 -39.27
N ALA A 11 -31.76 -30.27 -39.05
CA ALA A 11 -31.32 -29.04 -39.70
C ALA A 11 -31.54 -27.76 -38.86
N ALA A 12 -31.32 -27.83 -37.54
CA ALA A 12 -30.99 -26.64 -36.76
C ALA A 12 -29.46 -26.53 -36.74
N SER A 13 -28.87 -25.86 -37.73
CA SER A 13 -27.44 -25.58 -37.70
C SER A 13 -27.16 -24.65 -36.53
N ALA A 14 -26.58 -25.20 -35.46
CA ALA A 14 -25.98 -24.41 -34.40
C ALA A 14 -24.95 -23.49 -35.05
N ASN A 15 -25.29 -22.21 -35.14
CA ASN A 15 -24.36 -21.18 -35.57
C ASN A 15 -23.34 -21.05 -34.43
N PRO A 16 -22.06 -21.42 -34.61
CA PRO A 16 -21.08 -21.35 -33.54
C PRO A 16 -20.69 -19.89 -33.36
N ARG A 17 -21.54 -19.13 -32.67
CA ARG A 17 -21.11 -17.89 -32.02
C ARG A 17 -20.02 -18.30 -31.05
N CYS A 18 -18.80 -17.91 -31.36
CA CYS A 18 -17.66 -18.16 -30.49
C CYS A 18 -17.86 -17.34 -29.21
N GLU A 19 -18.43 -17.98 -28.19
CA GLU A 19 -18.46 -17.44 -26.83
C GLU A 19 -17.02 -17.33 -26.37
N ARG A 20 -16.55 -16.10 -26.16
CA ARG A 20 -15.20 -15.83 -25.68
C ARG A 20 -15.03 -16.38 -24.26
N SER A 21 -13.84 -16.88 -23.94
CA SER A 21 -13.53 -17.28 -22.56
C SER A 21 -13.52 -16.07 -21.62
N THR A 22 -13.64 -16.31 -20.33
CA THR A 22 -13.48 -15.27 -19.29
C THR A 22 -12.14 -14.56 -19.43
N GLU A 23 -11.07 -15.31 -19.71
CA GLU A 23 -9.72 -14.79 -19.93
C GLU A 23 -9.65 -13.89 -21.18
N GLU A 24 -10.25 -14.29 -22.30
CA GLU A 24 -10.30 -13.48 -23.52
C GLU A 24 -11.09 -12.18 -23.33
N LEU A 25 -12.20 -12.24 -22.57
CA LEU A 25 -13.00 -11.07 -22.21
C LEU A 25 -12.22 -10.13 -21.28
N LEU A 26 -11.61 -10.66 -20.22
CA LEU A 26 -10.81 -9.88 -19.29
C LEU A 26 -9.57 -9.30 -19.96
N LEU A 27 -8.84 -10.05 -20.79
CA LEU A 27 -7.68 -9.55 -21.53
C LEU A 27 -8.08 -8.37 -22.45
N ALA A 28 -9.17 -8.53 -23.20
CA ALA A 28 -9.70 -7.50 -24.09
C ALA A 28 -10.30 -6.28 -23.36
N ALA A 29 -10.64 -6.39 -22.07
CA ALA A 29 -11.25 -5.29 -21.33
C ALA A 29 -10.28 -4.11 -21.12
N PRO A 30 -10.71 -2.85 -21.28
CA PRO A 30 -9.91 -1.69 -20.89
C PRO A 30 -9.81 -1.61 -19.36
N LYS A 31 -8.60 -1.45 -18.84
CA LYS A 31 -8.30 -1.48 -17.39
C LYS A 31 -7.64 -0.20 -16.89
N VAL A 32 -7.74 -0.01 -15.57
CA VAL A 32 -7.16 1.10 -14.80
C VAL A 32 -6.38 0.47 -13.64
N GLU A 33 -5.12 0.87 -13.43
CA GLU A 33 -4.22 0.28 -12.43
C GLU A 33 -3.56 1.37 -11.57
N LEU A 34 -3.83 1.42 -10.27
CA LEU A 34 -3.32 2.45 -9.35
C LEU A 34 -2.11 2.00 -8.51
N HIS A 35 -1.85 0.70 -8.43
CA HIS A 35 -0.85 0.13 -7.54
C HIS A 35 0.04 -0.87 -8.27
N VAL A 36 1.10 -0.33 -8.87
CA VAL A 36 2.07 -1.14 -9.57
C VAL A 36 3.47 -0.51 -9.51
N HIS A 37 4.45 -1.29 -9.09
CA HIS A 37 5.83 -0.88 -8.90
C HIS A 37 6.61 -0.95 -10.22
N LEU A 38 7.35 0.11 -10.58
CA LEU A 38 8.16 0.13 -11.80
C LEU A 38 9.27 -0.93 -11.76
N ASP A 39 9.97 -0.99 -10.64
CA ASP A 39 11.05 -1.91 -10.34
C ASP A 39 10.55 -3.36 -10.20
N GLY A 40 9.37 -3.56 -9.60
CA GLY A 40 8.65 -4.84 -9.62
C GLY A 40 8.12 -5.26 -11.01
N SER A 41 8.31 -4.42 -12.03
CA SER A 41 7.81 -4.61 -13.40
C SER A 41 8.90 -4.69 -14.47
N PHE A 42 10.18 -4.78 -14.08
CA PHE A 42 11.28 -4.80 -15.03
C PHE A 42 11.30 -6.07 -15.91
N ASP A 43 11.43 -5.87 -17.23
CA ASP A 43 11.51 -6.96 -18.20
C ASP A 43 12.78 -7.81 -17.96
N ALA A 44 12.59 -9.09 -17.64
CA ALA A 44 13.68 -9.99 -17.28
C ALA A 44 14.68 -10.21 -18.42
N ALA A 45 14.29 -10.07 -19.69
CA ALA A 45 15.21 -10.19 -20.83
C ALA A 45 16.05 -8.93 -21.03
N VAL A 46 15.48 -7.76 -20.77
CA VAL A 46 16.20 -6.46 -20.73
C VAL A 46 17.23 -6.47 -19.60
N LEU A 47 16.81 -6.85 -18.38
CA LEU A 47 17.69 -7.04 -17.22
C LEU A 47 18.81 -8.05 -17.51
N PHE A 48 18.47 -9.20 -18.10
CA PHE A 48 19.44 -10.26 -18.43
C PHE A 48 20.52 -9.77 -19.40
N ARG A 49 20.13 -9.11 -20.50
CA ARG A 49 21.05 -8.54 -21.48
C ARG A 49 21.98 -7.50 -20.84
N ALA A 50 21.47 -6.65 -19.95
CA ALA A 50 22.28 -5.68 -19.20
C ALA A 50 23.23 -6.37 -18.21
N ALA A 51 22.76 -7.39 -17.48
CA ALA A 51 23.57 -8.17 -16.55
C ALA A 51 24.73 -8.90 -17.26
N GLN A 52 24.51 -9.38 -18.48
CA GLN A 52 25.56 -9.97 -19.32
C GLN A 52 26.58 -8.92 -19.80
N ALA A 53 26.13 -7.71 -20.17
CA ALA A 53 27.01 -6.65 -20.66
C ALA A 53 27.91 -6.06 -19.56
N HIS A 54 27.38 -5.93 -18.33
CA HIS A 54 28.04 -5.24 -17.21
C HIS A 54 28.42 -6.17 -16.05
N LEU A 55 28.52 -7.49 -16.29
CA LEU A 55 28.73 -8.50 -15.25
C LEU A 55 29.91 -8.18 -14.30
N GLU A 56 31.03 -7.74 -14.85
CA GLU A 56 32.24 -7.44 -14.09
C GLU A 56 32.18 -6.08 -13.34
N GLU A 57 31.16 -5.26 -13.62
CA GLU A 57 30.85 -4.02 -12.88
C GLU A 57 29.81 -4.23 -11.77
N LEU A 58 29.11 -5.38 -11.74
CA LEU A 58 28.14 -5.69 -10.69
C LEU A 58 28.88 -5.92 -9.36
N PRO A 59 28.31 -5.49 -8.21
CA PRO A 59 28.89 -5.80 -6.91
C PRO A 59 28.94 -7.33 -6.71
N GLU A 60 30.04 -7.83 -6.15
CA GLU A 60 30.16 -9.26 -5.80
C GLU A 60 29.01 -9.68 -4.87
N LYS A 61 28.72 -8.83 -3.88
CA LYS A 61 27.70 -9.06 -2.86
C LYS A 61 26.93 -7.79 -2.52
N VAL A 62 25.68 -7.96 -2.10
CA VAL A 62 24.82 -6.88 -1.59
C VAL A 62 24.23 -7.31 -0.25
N ARG A 63 24.11 -6.37 0.70
CA ARG A 63 23.52 -6.62 2.01
C ARG A 63 22.05 -6.20 2.03
N THR A 64 21.19 -7.07 2.55
CA THR A 64 19.76 -6.77 2.76
C THR A 64 19.55 -5.91 4.02
N PRO A 65 18.66 -4.89 4.00
CA PRO A 65 18.43 -4.04 5.16
C PRO A 65 17.73 -4.71 6.36
N TRP A 66 16.84 -5.69 6.12
CA TRP A 66 15.94 -6.25 7.13
C TRP A 66 16.57 -7.33 8.02
N ASP A 67 17.37 -8.23 7.45
CA ASP A 67 18.04 -9.33 8.18
C ASP A 67 19.57 -9.30 8.07
N GLY A 68 20.14 -8.41 7.24
CA GLY A 68 21.58 -8.25 7.08
C GLY A 68 22.26 -9.39 6.30
N LYS A 69 21.48 -10.23 5.61
CA LYS A 69 21.93 -11.30 4.71
C LYS A 69 22.77 -10.73 3.57
N MET A 70 23.83 -11.45 3.20
CA MET A 70 24.64 -11.13 2.01
C MET A 70 24.14 -11.96 0.83
N LEU A 71 23.71 -11.29 -0.24
CA LEU A 71 23.32 -11.89 -1.51
C LEU A 71 24.52 -11.86 -2.47
N GLU A 72 24.91 -13.01 -3.03
CA GLU A 72 26.08 -13.16 -3.92
C GLU A 72 25.72 -12.81 -5.38
N VAL A 73 25.39 -11.55 -5.65
CA VAL A 73 24.79 -11.08 -6.92
C VAL A 73 25.59 -11.48 -8.15
N GLN A 74 26.86 -11.09 -8.24
CA GLN A 74 27.69 -11.37 -9.42
C GLN A 74 27.87 -12.88 -9.67
N LYS A 75 27.93 -13.67 -8.59
CA LYS A 75 28.01 -15.14 -8.66
C LYS A 75 26.70 -15.75 -9.19
N ALA A 76 25.55 -15.32 -8.67
CA ALA A 76 24.25 -15.84 -9.08
C ALA A 76 23.97 -15.58 -10.57
N VAL A 77 24.36 -14.40 -11.09
CA VAL A 77 24.28 -14.10 -12.53
C VAL A 77 25.22 -15.01 -13.35
N ARG A 78 26.45 -15.28 -12.88
CA ARG A 78 27.37 -16.24 -13.54
C ARG A 78 26.81 -17.66 -13.58
N GLU A 79 26.17 -18.13 -12.51
CA GLU A 79 25.58 -19.48 -12.41
C GLU A 79 24.34 -19.66 -13.32
N CYS A 80 23.76 -18.58 -13.84
CA CYS A 80 22.78 -18.67 -14.94
C CYS A 80 23.40 -19.18 -16.25
N HIS A 81 24.73 -19.10 -16.43
CA HIS A 81 25.46 -19.61 -17.61
C HIS A 81 24.93 -19.13 -18.98
N GLY A 82 24.36 -17.92 -19.04
CA GLY A 82 23.75 -17.39 -20.27
C GLY A 82 22.36 -17.95 -20.60
N ASP A 83 21.69 -18.59 -19.64
CA ASP A 83 20.32 -19.08 -19.75
C ASP A 83 19.33 -18.04 -19.20
N LEU A 84 18.51 -17.47 -20.08
CA LEU A 84 17.47 -16.49 -19.72
C LEU A 84 16.43 -17.08 -18.76
N ALA A 85 16.05 -18.34 -18.90
CA ALA A 85 15.02 -18.93 -18.03
C ALA A 85 15.53 -19.10 -16.60
N LYS A 86 16.81 -19.46 -16.43
CA LYS A 86 17.46 -19.45 -15.10
C LYS A 86 17.55 -18.05 -14.52
N PHE A 87 17.91 -17.06 -15.33
CA PHE A 87 17.96 -15.67 -14.88
C PHE A 87 16.58 -15.14 -14.49
N THR A 88 15.52 -15.47 -15.24
CA THR A 88 14.14 -15.15 -14.84
C THR A 88 13.81 -15.77 -13.49
N SER A 89 14.14 -17.04 -13.24
CA SER A 89 13.95 -17.67 -11.93
C SER A 89 14.86 -17.14 -10.81
N LEU A 90 15.88 -16.34 -11.12
CA LEU A 90 16.72 -15.64 -10.13
C LEU A 90 16.09 -14.31 -9.69
N VAL A 91 15.41 -13.63 -10.60
CA VAL A 91 14.84 -12.28 -10.39
C VAL A 91 13.32 -12.29 -10.15
N THR A 92 12.71 -13.47 -10.04
CA THR A 92 11.26 -13.67 -9.83
C THR A 92 11.00 -14.77 -8.81
N VAL A 93 9.86 -14.67 -8.11
CA VAL A 93 9.37 -15.68 -7.16
C VAL A 93 8.21 -16.50 -7.75
N GLY A 94 7.57 -16.00 -8.82
CA GLY A 94 6.38 -16.63 -9.39
C GLY A 94 5.23 -16.68 -8.38
N SER A 95 4.51 -17.80 -8.35
CA SER A 95 3.39 -18.03 -7.44
C SER A 95 3.78 -18.61 -6.06
N ASP A 96 5.06 -18.52 -5.68
CA ASP A 96 5.52 -19.10 -4.41
C ASP A 96 5.04 -18.24 -3.21
N ILE A 97 4.74 -18.92 -2.10
CA ILE A 97 4.27 -18.30 -0.85
C ILE A 97 5.44 -18.29 0.13
N ILE A 98 6.18 -17.17 0.15
CA ILE A 98 7.49 -17.08 0.83
C ILE A 98 7.59 -15.94 1.85
N GLY A 99 6.61 -15.03 1.89
CA GLY A 99 6.61 -13.87 2.78
C GLY A 99 7.28 -12.65 2.18
N LEU A 100 7.01 -11.47 2.73
CA LEU A 100 7.48 -10.17 2.22
C LEU A 100 9.01 -10.08 2.07
N PHE A 101 9.79 -10.44 3.11
CA PHE A 101 11.25 -10.24 3.07
C PHE A 101 11.96 -11.07 1.98
N PRO A 102 11.65 -12.37 1.77
CA PRO A 102 12.20 -13.12 0.64
C PRO A 102 11.78 -12.63 -0.76
N ILE A 103 10.66 -11.91 -0.88
CA ILE A 103 10.30 -11.22 -2.14
C ILE A 103 11.22 -10.01 -2.36
N LEU A 104 11.47 -9.22 -1.30
CA LEU A 104 12.38 -8.08 -1.35
C LEU A 104 13.85 -8.49 -1.62
N ASP A 105 14.27 -9.72 -1.26
CA ASP A 105 15.58 -10.27 -1.66
C ASP A 105 15.77 -10.30 -3.19
N CYS A 106 14.70 -10.50 -3.98
CA CYS A 106 14.77 -10.49 -5.44
C CYS A 106 15.17 -9.10 -5.97
N PHE A 107 14.60 -8.03 -5.41
CA PHE A 107 14.96 -6.65 -5.76
C PHE A 107 16.45 -6.38 -5.51
N TYR A 108 16.98 -6.84 -4.38
CA TYR A 108 18.39 -6.68 -4.04
C TYR A 108 19.32 -7.55 -4.90
N THR A 109 18.75 -8.49 -5.68
CA THR A 109 19.44 -9.27 -6.70
C THR A 109 19.48 -8.56 -8.07
N PHE A 110 18.40 -7.88 -8.49
CA PHE A 110 18.34 -7.24 -9.82
C PHE A 110 18.59 -5.72 -9.86
N LEU A 111 18.24 -4.96 -8.81
CA LEU A 111 18.49 -3.52 -8.74
C LEU A 111 19.98 -3.13 -8.97
N PRO A 112 20.99 -3.89 -8.52
CA PRO A 112 22.40 -3.59 -8.84
C PRO A 112 22.74 -3.56 -10.35
N ILE A 113 21.92 -4.19 -11.20
CA ILE A 113 22.05 -4.13 -12.66
C ILE A 113 21.58 -2.76 -13.18
N VAL A 114 20.56 -2.17 -12.54
CA VAL A 114 19.93 -0.91 -12.96
C VAL A 114 20.56 0.32 -12.31
N ARG A 115 21.06 0.20 -11.07
CA ARG A 115 21.59 1.32 -10.28
C ARG A 115 22.68 2.11 -11.03
N GLY A 116 22.45 3.41 -11.21
CA GLY A 116 23.32 4.33 -11.94
C GLY A 116 23.30 4.21 -13.47
N ARG A 117 22.57 3.25 -14.06
CA ARG A 117 22.47 3.05 -15.52
C ARG A 117 21.16 3.65 -16.04
N PHE A 118 21.12 4.97 -16.14
CA PHE A 118 19.88 5.70 -16.42
C PHE A 118 19.30 5.44 -17.83
N GLU A 119 20.13 5.14 -18.83
CA GLU A 119 19.68 4.73 -20.16
C GLU A 119 18.94 3.38 -20.13
N LEU A 120 19.37 2.46 -19.26
CA LEU A 120 18.69 1.18 -19.03
C LEU A 120 17.38 1.38 -18.27
N LEU A 121 17.35 2.29 -17.29
CA LEU A 121 16.13 2.68 -16.58
C LEU A 121 15.10 3.31 -17.53
N GLU A 122 15.55 4.12 -18.49
CA GLU A 122 14.70 4.69 -19.56
C GLU A 122 14.10 3.59 -20.45
N GLU A 123 14.90 2.60 -20.87
CA GLU A 123 14.41 1.47 -21.66
C GLU A 123 13.41 0.61 -20.86
N LEU A 124 13.69 0.32 -19.59
CA LEU A 124 12.78 -0.42 -18.71
C LEU A 124 11.45 0.33 -18.50
N ALA A 125 11.47 1.66 -18.37
CA ALA A 125 10.27 2.48 -18.30
C ALA A 125 9.50 2.55 -19.64
N PHE A 126 10.17 2.46 -20.78
CA PHE A 126 9.50 2.28 -22.07
C PHE A 126 8.80 0.90 -22.16
N GLU A 127 9.49 -0.17 -21.75
CA GLU A 127 8.95 -1.53 -21.80
C GLU A 127 7.81 -1.78 -20.80
N PHE A 128 7.80 -1.05 -19.67
CA PHE A 128 6.66 -0.97 -18.77
C PHE A 128 5.35 -0.64 -19.52
N CYS A 129 5.38 0.37 -20.42
CA CYS A 129 4.22 0.74 -21.22
C CYS A 129 3.82 -0.34 -22.25
N ARG A 130 4.80 -1.04 -22.82
CA ARG A 130 4.56 -2.18 -23.74
C ARG A 130 3.77 -3.29 -23.04
N GLU A 131 4.14 -3.61 -21.79
CA GLU A 131 3.45 -4.66 -21.03
C GLU A 131 2.00 -4.27 -20.69
N ARG A 132 1.80 -3.02 -20.28
CA ARG A 132 0.46 -2.46 -19.97
C ARG A 132 -0.44 -2.53 -21.18
N LYS A 133 0.11 -2.30 -22.37
CA LYS A 133 -0.63 -2.43 -23.63
C LYS A 133 -1.08 -3.86 -23.93
N LYS A 134 -0.25 -4.88 -23.69
CA LYS A 134 -0.64 -6.29 -23.90
C LYS A 134 -1.88 -6.66 -23.09
N HIS A 135 -1.97 -6.14 -21.87
CA HIS A 135 -3.10 -6.36 -20.96
C HIS A 135 -4.21 -5.30 -21.07
N ASN A 136 -4.23 -4.50 -22.14
CA ASN A 136 -5.19 -3.42 -22.39
C ASN A 136 -5.44 -2.48 -21.18
N ILE A 137 -4.38 -2.20 -20.42
CA ILE A 137 -4.39 -1.17 -19.40
C ILE A 137 -4.34 0.17 -20.13
N ILE A 138 -5.36 1.01 -19.94
CA ILE A 138 -5.49 2.30 -20.65
C ILE A 138 -5.10 3.50 -19.78
N TYR A 139 -5.06 3.32 -18.46
CA TYR A 139 -4.52 4.27 -17.50
C TYR A 139 -3.79 3.53 -16.37
N THR A 140 -2.64 4.04 -15.95
CA THR A 140 -1.98 3.55 -14.74
C THR A 140 -1.20 4.64 -13.99
N GLU A 141 -1.12 4.51 -12.66
CA GLU A 141 -0.20 5.24 -11.80
C GLU A 141 0.92 4.29 -11.36
N VAL A 142 2.11 4.46 -11.95
CA VAL A 142 3.30 3.66 -11.59
C VAL A 142 4.02 4.28 -10.40
N ARG A 143 4.45 3.45 -9.45
CA ARG A 143 5.20 3.90 -8.26
C ARG A 143 6.63 3.37 -8.23
N TYR A 144 7.56 4.15 -7.69
CA TYR A 144 8.96 3.76 -7.48
C TYR A 144 9.65 4.74 -6.52
N SER A 145 10.77 4.33 -5.91
CA SER A 145 11.67 5.28 -5.24
C SER A 145 12.86 5.62 -6.13
N PRO A 146 13.09 6.90 -6.52
CA PRO A 146 14.20 7.26 -7.40
C PRO A 146 15.58 7.01 -6.77
N PHE A 147 15.63 6.89 -5.45
CA PHE A 147 16.84 6.59 -4.68
C PHE A 147 17.31 5.13 -4.83
N GLU A 148 16.39 4.19 -5.05
CA GLU A 148 16.75 2.77 -5.26
C GLU A 148 17.45 2.52 -6.61
N PHE A 149 17.39 3.48 -7.52
CA PHE A 149 18.08 3.49 -8.82
C PHE A 149 19.46 4.17 -8.77
N LEU A 150 19.93 4.61 -7.60
CA LEU A 150 21.25 5.23 -7.45
C LEU A 150 22.31 4.19 -7.02
N PRO A 151 23.59 4.40 -7.37
CA PRO A 151 24.68 3.60 -6.84
C PRO A 151 24.68 3.61 -5.30
N GLN A 152 24.72 2.42 -4.70
CA GLN A 152 24.77 2.21 -3.25
C GLN A 152 26.09 1.52 -2.88
N GLY A 153 26.65 1.85 -1.71
CA GLY A 153 27.75 1.11 -1.10
C GLY A 153 27.32 -0.26 -0.56
N GLU A 154 28.28 -1.06 -0.07
CA GLU A 154 28.00 -2.36 0.56
C GLU A 154 27.10 -2.27 1.80
N ASP A 155 27.05 -1.09 2.43
CA ASP A 155 26.20 -0.73 3.57
C ASP A 155 24.83 -0.16 3.17
N GLY A 156 24.53 -0.10 1.87
CA GLY A 156 23.29 0.45 1.31
C GLY A 156 23.25 1.98 1.24
N GLN A 157 24.33 2.69 1.61
CA GLN A 157 24.33 4.16 1.58
C GLN A 157 24.55 4.70 0.16
N ILE A 158 23.85 5.80 -0.16
CA ILE A 158 23.97 6.50 -1.44
C ILE A 158 24.94 7.68 -1.26
N ALA A 159 26.05 7.66 -2.00
CA ALA A 159 27.09 8.70 -1.91
C ALA A 159 26.64 10.05 -2.50
N ASP A 160 25.85 10.03 -3.58
CA ASP A 160 25.32 11.23 -4.23
C ASP A 160 23.80 11.11 -4.48
N THR A 161 23.02 11.65 -3.54
CA THR A 161 21.56 11.70 -3.64
C THR A 161 21.04 12.74 -4.63
N SER A 162 21.88 13.68 -5.11
CA SER A 162 21.46 14.69 -6.09
C SER A 162 21.06 14.06 -7.44
N LYS A 163 21.58 12.85 -7.71
CA LYS A 163 21.26 12.04 -8.89
C LYS A 163 19.86 11.44 -8.91
N ALA A 164 19.09 11.54 -7.82
CA ALA A 164 17.69 11.11 -7.83
C ALA A 164 16.85 11.85 -8.89
N ALA A 165 17.15 13.12 -9.17
CA ALA A 165 16.49 13.87 -10.25
C ALA A 165 16.83 13.31 -11.64
N ASP A 166 18.04 12.78 -11.85
CA ASP A 166 18.43 12.17 -13.14
C ASP A 166 17.73 10.82 -13.33
N ALA A 167 17.51 10.05 -12.26
CA ALA A 167 16.68 8.85 -12.28
C ALA A 167 15.21 9.15 -12.66
N VAL A 168 14.59 10.19 -12.07
CA VAL A 168 13.23 10.61 -12.44
C VAL A 168 13.15 11.06 -13.90
N LYS A 169 14.13 11.82 -14.41
CA LYS A 169 14.20 12.23 -15.83
C LYS A 169 14.23 11.02 -16.78
N ALA A 170 15.01 9.99 -16.45
CA ALA A 170 15.09 8.77 -17.25
C ALA A 170 13.74 8.03 -17.30
N VAL A 171 13.07 7.88 -16.17
CA VAL A 171 11.71 7.30 -16.14
C VAL A 171 10.72 8.17 -16.93
N CYS A 172 10.76 9.50 -16.76
CA CYS A 172 9.93 10.43 -17.53
C CYS A 172 10.15 10.30 -19.05
N ALA A 173 11.41 10.14 -19.50
CA ALA A 173 11.74 9.95 -20.91
C ALA A 173 11.21 8.62 -21.46
N GLY A 174 11.40 7.52 -20.73
CA GLY A 174 10.96 6.18 -21.11
C GLY A 174 9.44 6.07 -21.17
N LEU A 175 8.75 6.53 -20.12
CA LEU A 175 7.30 6.62 -20.07
C LEU A 175 6.75 7.52 -21.19
N ARG A 176 7.35 8.69 -21.45
CA ARG A 176 6.91 9.59 -22.54
C ARG A 176 6.99 8.90 -23.91
N LYS A 177 8.05 8.14 -24.19
CA LYS A 177 8.18 7.34 -25.41
C LYS A 177 7.13 6.22 -25.45
N GLY A 178 7.00 5.45 -24.38
CA GLY A 178 6.09 4.30 -24.31
C GLY A 178 4.61 4.70 -24.40
N GLN A 179 4.20 5.79 -23.75
CA GLN A 179 2.85 6.35 -23.89
C GLN A 179 2.55 6.74 -25.34
N ALA A 180 3.49 7.40 -26.03
CA ALA A 180 3.33 7.83 -27.41
C ALA A 180 3.25 6.66 -28.41
N GLU A 181 4.00 5.58 -28.19
CA GLU A 181 4.00 4.40 -29.06
C GLU A 181 2.80 3.47 -28.82
N PHE A 182 2.46 3.19 -27.55
CA PHE A 182 1.48 2.16 -27.20
C PHE A 182 0.08 2.70 -26.89
N GLY A 183 -0.06 4.01 -26.67
CA GLY A 183 -1.34 4.66 -26.37
C GLY A 183 -1.92 4.29 -25.00
N VAL A 184 -1.03 3.98 -24.04
CA VAL A 184 -1.35 3.85 -22.61
C VAL A 184 -1.14 5.23 -21.97
N MET A 185 -1.98 5.62 -21.01
CA MET A 185 -1.72 6.81 -20.18
C MET A 185 -1.03 6.38 -18.88
N VAL A 186 0.07 7.04 -18.52
CA VAL A 186 0.86 6.73 -17.32
C VAL A 186 1.17 8.00 -16.53
N HIS A 187 0.81 7.99 -15.26
CA HIS A 187 1.26 8.96 -14.26
C HIS A 187 2.19 8.28 -13.24
N GLN A 188 2.89 9.07 -12.46
CA GLN A 188 3.95 8.62 -11.56
C GLN A 188 3.65 8.96 -10.09
N ILE A 189 4.02 8.05 -9.20
CA ILE A 189 4.04 8.23 -7.74
C ILE A 189 5.47 8.01 -7.25
N LEU A 190 6.01 8.94 -6.47
CA LEU A 190 7.35 8.79 -5.89
C LEU A 190 7.27 8.26 -4.46
N CYS A 191 7.89 7.11 -4.21
CA CYS A 191 7.86 6.42 -2.92
C CYS A 191 8.96 6.94 -1.98
N CYS A 192 8.56 7.28 -0.76
CA CYS A 192 9.42 7.19 0.41
C CYS A 192 9.64 5.71 0.75
N ILE A 193 10.88 5.32 1.02
CA ILE A 193 11.19 3.98 1.54
C ILE A 193 11.06 4.01 3.06
N ALA A 194 10.23 3.15 3.64
CA ALA A 194 9.84 3.20 5.04
C ALA A 194 11.03 3.19 6.02
N ALA A 195 12.07 2.42 5.71
CA ALA A 195 13.32 2.34 6.49
C ALA A 195 14.33 3.49 6.23
N GLN A 196 14.08 4.38 5.27
CA GLN A 196 15.03 5.42 4.82
C GLN A 196 14.44 6.84 4.99
N PRO A 197 14.32 7.35 6.23
CA PRO A 197 13.65 8.61 6.54
C PRO A 197 14.38 9.84 5.97
N ALA A 198 15.69 9.72 5.70
CA ALA A 198 16.50 10.79 5.15
C ALA A 198 16.11 11.14 3.70
N TRP A 199 15.54 10.20 2.95
CA TRP A 199 15.16 10.41 1.55
C TRP A 199 13.79 11.09 1.42
N SER A 200 12.89 10.90 2.39
CA SER A 200 11.49 11.32 2.32
C SER A 200 11.31 12.82 2.04
N ALA A 201 12.12 13.69 2.66
CA ALA A 201 12.07 15.13 2.40
C ALA A 201 12.50 15.48 0.97
N GLN A 202 13.49 14.78 0.41
CA GLN A 202 13.94 14.97 -0.97
C GLN A 202 12.92 14.41 -1.98
N THR A 203 12.24 13.30 -1.67
CA THR A 203 11.11 12.78 -2.45
C THR A 203 10.03 13.87 -2.64
N MET A 204 9.74 14.68 -1.61
CA MET A 204 8.77 15.78 -1.70
C MET A 204 9.24 16.97 -2.54
N VAL A 205 10.56 17.14 -2.73
CA VAL A 205 11.13 18.15 -3.64
C VAL A 205 10.99 17.64 -5.08
N LEU A 206 11.42 16.41 -5.36
CA LEU A 206 11.31 15.78 -6.67
C LEU A 206 9.85 15.68 -7.14
N ALA A 207 8.93 15.30 -6.25
CA ALA A 207 7.51 15.20 -6.62
C ALA A 207 6.87 16.56 -6.96
N GLU A 208 7.41 17.67 -6.44
CA GLU A 208 7.00 19.02 -6.85
C GLU A 208 7.66 19.45 -8.16
N GLU A 209 8.96 19.19 -8.33
CA GLU A 209 9.73 19.51 -9.53
C GLU A 209 9.14 18.83 -10.78
N PHE A 210 8.90 17.52 -10.68
CA PHE A 210 8.43 16.69 -11.79
C PHE A 210 6.90 16.60 -11.91
N ARG A 211 6.14 17.44 -11.20
CA ARG A 211 4.67 17.46 -11.25
C ARG A 211 4.11 17.67 -12.66
N ASN A 212 4.81 18.46 -13.48
CA ASN A 212 4.43 18.77 -14.87
C ASN A 212 4.95 17.71 -15.87
N GLU A 213 5.75 16.74 -15.40
CA GLU A 213 6.21 15.57 -16.15
C GLU A 213 5.46 14.28 -15.76
N GLY A 214 4.30 14.43 -15.10
CA GLY A 214 3.36 13.35 -14.79
C GLY A 214 3.46 12.79 -13.37
N VAL A 215 4.25 13.37 -12.46
CA VAL A 215 4.19 12.99 -11.03
C VAL A 215 2.93 13.58 -10.40
N VAL A 216 2.04 12.70 -9.91
CA VAL A 216 0.73 13.08 -9.35
C VAL A 216 0.63 12.87 -7.84
N GLY A 217 1.51 12.07 -7.25
CA GLY A 217 1.44 11.76 -5.84
C GLY A 217 2.71 11.15 -5.26
N VAL A 218 2.60 10.79 -3.99
CA VAL A 218 3.65 10.17 -3.18
C VAL A 218 3.08 8.99 -2.39
N ASP A 219 3.98 8.10 -1.97
CA ASP A 219 3.68 6.88 -1.23
C ASP A 219 4.72 6.64 -0.12
N ILE A 220 4.42 5.76 0.82
CA ILE A 220 5.38 5.13 1.73
C ILE A 220 5.30 3.62 1.50
N ALA A 221 6.41 3.01 1.09
CA ALA A 221 6.49 1.61 0.66
C ALA A 221 7.71 0.89 1.27
N ALA A 222 7.87 -0.39 0.90
CA ALA A 222 8.91 -1.30 1.41
C ALA A 222 8.86 -1.54 2.94
N GLY A 223 7.64 -1.81 3.45
CA GLY A 223 7.36 -2.25 4.81
C GLY A 223 6.71 -1.21 5.71
N GLU A 224 6.12 -1.67 6.83
CA GLU A 224 5.27 -0.86 7.71
C GLU A 224 5.97 -0.42 9.03
N MET A 225 7.29 -0.61 9.16
CA MET A 225 8.02 -0.31 10.41
C MET A 225 7.95 1.17 10.85
N HIS A 226 7.71 2.08 9.90
CA HIS A 226 7.49 3.51 10.14
C HIS A 226 6.22 3.85 10.95
N PHE A 227 5.30 2.90 11.17
CA PHE A 227 4.24 3.09 12.15
C PHE A 227 4.71 2.85 13.59
N GLU A 228 5.72 2.01 13.82
CA GLU A 228 6.17 1.62 15.16
C GLU A 228 7.37 2.43 15.67
N ASP A 229 8.34 2.72 14.79
CA ASP A 229 9.50 3.54 15.13
C ASP A 229 9.17 5.05 15.09
N GLY A 230 9.46 5.76 16.18
CA GLY A 230 9.13 7.18 16.31
C GLY A 230 9.92 8.12 15.39
N ALA A 231 11.19 7.81 15.10
CA ALA A 231 12.03 8.65 14.24
C ALA A 231 11.66 8.48 12.76
N LEU A 232 11.36 7.24 12.35
CA LEU A 232 10.76 6.96 11.03
C LEU A 232 9.40 7.66 10.91
N HIS A 233 8.52 7.48 11.91
CA HIS A 233 7.18 8.05 11.92
C HIS A 233 7.19 9.58 11.76
N ASP A 234 8.05 10.27 12.51
CA ASP A 234 8.16 11.73 12.49
C ASP A 234 8.63 12.25 11.12
N ALA A 235 9.69 11.67 10.56
CA ALA A 235 10.24 12.08 9.26
C ALA A 235 9.25 11.85 8.10
N HIS A 236 8.56 10.70 8.10
CA HIS A 236 7.56 10.42 7.06
C HIS A 236 6.31 11.27 7.24
N ARG A 237 5.84 11.54 8.46
CA ARG A 237 4.75 12.50 8.71
C ARG A 237 5.08 13.88 8.15
N ASP A 238 6.27 14.40 8.46
CA ASP A 238 6.65 15.76 8.05
C ASP A 238 6.79 15.87 6.53
N ALA A 239 7.25 14.80 5.86
CA ALA A 239 7.21 14.69 4.40
C ALA A 239 5.77 14.67 3.84
N MET A 240 4.88 13.84 4.38
CA MET A 240 3.50 13.73 3.90
C MET A 240 2.69 15.01 4.15
N ALA A 241 2.94 15.73 5.25
CA ALA A 241 2.41 17.06 5.49
C ALA A 241 2.89 18.09 4.44
N MET A 242 4.12 17.94 3.93
CA MET A 242 4.61 18.74 2.81
C MET A 242 3.89 18.39 1.50
N ALA A 243 3.68 17.11 1.19
CA ALA A 243 2.89 16.67 0.03
C ALA A 243 1.48 17.24 0.07
N GLN A 244 0.79 17.12 1.20
CA GLN A 244 -0.57 17.63 1.39
C GLN A 244 -0.63 19.16 1.19
N LYS A 245 0.34 19.91 1.72
CA LYS A 245 0.43 21.37 1.53
C LYS A 245 0.67 21.77 0.07
N LYS A 246 1.39 20.95 -0.70
CA LYS A 246 1.62 21.14 -2.15
C LYS A 246 0.45 20.64 -3.01
N GLY A 247 -0.52 19.95 -2.41
CA GLY A 247 -1.66 19.35 -3.10
C GLY A 247 -1.30 18.10 -3.90
N LEU A 248 -0.22 17.39 -3.56
CA LEU A 248 0.09 16.09 -4.16
C LEU A 248 -0.88 15.02 -3.64
N GLY A 249 -1.20 14.02 -4.47
CA GLY A 249 -1.94 12.83 -4.03
C GLY A 249 -1.13 12.03 -3.01
N ILE A 250 -1.79 11.41 -2.03
CA ILE A 250 -1.15 10.60 -1.00
C ILE A 250 -1.85 9.25 -0.93
N THR A 251 -1.10 8.20 -1.24
CA THR A 251 -1.39 6.81 -0.89
C THR A 251 -0.34 6.34 0.13
N VAL A 252 -0.62 5.28 0.88
CA VAL A 252 0.32 4.69 1.86
C VAL A 252 0.07 3.19 1.93
N HIS A 253 1.13 2.37 1.90
CA HIS A 253 1.04 0.95 2.25
C HIS A 253 0.70 0.80 3.75
N ALA A 254 -0.44 0.16 4.06
CA ALA A 254 -0.85 -0.04 5.45
C ALA A 254 -1.73 -1.30 5.59
N ALA A 255 -1.55 -2.02 6.71
CA ALA A 255 -2.27 -3.26 7.01
C ALA A 255 -2.15 -4.35 5.92
N GLU A 256 -0.99 -4.38 5.26
CA GLU A 256 -0.51 -5.49 4.44
C GLU A 256 0.19 -6.50 5.37
N ALA A 257 1.36 -6.14 5.89
CA ALA A 257 2.16 -6.92 6.82
C ALA A 257 2.07 -6.39 8.28
N GLY A 258 1.57 -5.16 8.48
CA GLY A 258 1.34 -4.54 9.78
C GLY A 258 -0.06 -4.80 10.36
N PRO A 259 -0.37 -4.24 11.56
CA PRO A 259 -1.69 -4.31 12.16
C PRO A 259 -2.77 -3.52 11.40
N GLY A 260 -4.02 -3.99 11.43
CA GLY A 260 -5.17 -3.34 10.78
C GLY A 260 -5.43 -1.88 11.18
N ASP A 261 -5.02 -1.47 12.38
CA ASP A 261 -5.15 -0.10 12.87
C ASP A 261 -4.18 0.89 12.20
N ASN A 262 -3.16 0.42 11.45
CA ASN A 262 -2.27 1.28 10.68
C ASN A 262 -3.01 2.08 9.61
N VAL A 263 -4.14 1.56 9.10
CA VAL A 263 -5.03 2.29 8.17
C VAL A 263 -5.50 3.62 8.76
N CYS A 264 -5.89 3.65 10.05
CA CYS A 264 -6.27 4.91 10.72
C CYS A 264 -5.10 5.90 10.76
N ARG A 265 -3.88 5.41 11.01
CA ARG A 265 -2.69 6.27 11.09
C ARG A 265 -2.26 6.79 9.72
N ALA A 266 -2.38 5.98 8.67
CA ALA A 266 -2.17 6.42 7.29
C ALA A 266 -3.10 7.58 6.92
N MET A 267 -4.38 7.47 7.26
CA MET A 267 -5.36 8.53 7.05
C MET A 267 -5.12 9.76 7.93
N ASP A 268 -5.11 9.57 9.26
CA ASP A 268 -5.20 10.67 10.23
C ASP A 268 -3.85 11.39 10.46
N VAL A 269 -2.72 10.71 10.21
CA VAL A 269 -1.36 11.28 10.43
C VAL A 269 -0.64 11.59 9.13
N TYR A 270 -0.75 10.71 8.12
CA TYR A 270 -0.11 10.93 6.81
C TYR A 270 -1.04 11.58 5.77
N GLY A 271 -2.34 11.72 6.06
CA GLY A 271 -3.30 12.35 5.13
C GLY A 271 -3.63 11.48 3.91
N ALA A 272 -3.41 10.16 4.00
CA ALA A 272 -3.64 9.23 2.91
C ALA A 272 -5.12 9.18 2.50
N THR A 273 -5.37 9.32 1.20
CA THR A 273 -6.72 9.22 0.59
C THR A 273 -6.95 7.87 -0.08
N ARG A 274 -5.86 7.15 -0.36
CA ARG A 274 -5.86 5.75 -0.78
C ARG A 274 -4.95 4.94 0.13
N ILE A 275 -5.19 3.63 0.21
CA ILE A 275 -4.44 2.69 1.03
C ILE A 275 -3.95 1.55 0.14
N GLY A 276 -2.64 1.36 0.09
CA GLY A 276 -2.02 0.15 -0.41
C GLY A 276 -2.44 -1.04 0.45
N HIS A 277 -3.07 -2.04 -0.16
CA HIS A 277 -3.56 -3.28 0.46
C HIS A 277 -4.70 -3.09 1.48
N GLY A 278 -4.40 -2.75 2.73
CA GLY A 278 -5.41 -2.57 3.78
C GLY A 278 -6.08 -3.84 4.33
N TYR A 279 -5.72 -5.04 3.87
CA TYR A 279 -6.49 -6.28 4.14
C TYR A 279 -6.68 -6.59 5.62
N ARG A 280 -5.65 -6.40 6.44
CA ARG A 280 -5.70 -6.74 7.87
C ARG A 280 -6.59 -5.82 8.69
N SER A 281 -7.14 -4.76 8.08
CA SER A 281 -8.19 -3.93 8.70
C SER A 281 -9.59 -4.54 8.61
N VAL A 282 -9.84 -5.48 7.68
CA VAL A 282 -11.18 -6.00 7.38
C VAL A 282 -11.82 -6.62 8.63
N GLY A 283 -13.06 -6.19 8.93
CA GLY A 283 -13.79 -6.61 10.13
C GLY A 283 -13.45 -5.82 11.40
N MET A 284 -12.41 -4.98 11.39
CA MET A 284 -12.06 -4.09 12.51
C MET A 284 -12.82 -2.75 12.46
N GLN A 285 -12.69 -1.95 13.53
CA GLN A 285 -13.19 -0.58 13.54
C GLN A 285 -12.45 0.31 12.53
N ALA A 286 -11.14 0.09 12.32
CA ALA A 286 -10.31 0.82 11.36
C ALA A 286 -10.86 0.79 9.93
N TYR A 287 -11.27 -0.39 9.44
CA TYR A 287 -11.88 -0.55 8.12
C TYR A 287 -13.22 0.20 8.00
N ASN A 288 -14.08 0.13 9.02
CA ASN A 288 -15.34 0.88 9.02
C ASN A 288 -15.12 2.40 9.09
N TYR A 289 -14.07 2.85 9.78
CA TYR A 289 -13.65 4.25 9.81
C TYR A 289 -13.16 4.71 8.44
N ALA A 290 -12.26 3.96 7.79
CA ALA A 290 -11.78 4.23 6.44
C ALA A 290 -12.92 4.33 5.41
N ARG A 291 -13.86 3.38 5.44
CA ARG A 291 -15.09 3.42 4.62
C ARG A 291 -15.91 4.68 4.87
N SER A 292 -16.10 5.08 6.13
CA SER A 292 -16.84 6.30 6.48
C SER A 292 -16.18 7.60 6.00
N LYS A 293 -14.89 7.54 5.66
CA LYS A 293 -14.11 8.65 5.10
C LYS A 293 -13.99 8.62 3.58
N GLY A 294 -14.54 7.60 2.90
CA GLY A 294 -14.44 7.45 1.45
C GLY A 294 -13.03 7.10 0.95
N VAL A 295 -12.23 6.41 1.77
CA VAL A 295 -10.87 5.97 1.40
C VAL A 295 -10.94 4.81 0.41
N HIS A 296 -10.12 4.88 -0.63
CA HIS A 296 -10.00 3.83 -1.65
C HIS A 296 -8.92 2.81 -1.29
N PHE A 297 -9.21 1.52 -1.45
CA PHE A 297 -8.24 0.45 -1.20
C PHE A 297 -7.68 -0.15 -2.50
N GLU A 298 -6.36 -0.18 -2.59
CA GLU A 298 -5.61 -0.69 -3.73
C GLU A 298 -5.27 -2.17 -3.46
N LEU A 299 -6.05 -3.11 -4.02
CA LEU A 299 -5.95 -4.54 -3.68
C LEU A 299 -5.11 -5.29 -4.73
N CYS A 300 -4.16 -6.10 -4.27
CA CYS A 300 -3.19 -6.87 -5.04
C CYS A 300 -3.29 -8.37 -4.68
N PRO A 301 -4.13 -9.18 -5.37
CA PRO A 301 -4.48 -10.55 -4.94
C PRO A 301 -3.28 -11.50 -4.80
N THR A 302 -2.50 -11.72 -5.86
CA THR A 302 -1.34 -12.63 -5.85
C THR A 302 -0.31 -12.18 -4.83
N SER A 303 0.08 -10.90 -4.88
CA SER A 303 1.01 -10.28 -3.93
C SER A 303 0.64 -10.60 -2.49
N SER A 304 -0.61 -10.32 -2.08
CA SER A 304 -1.06 -10.48 -0.70
C SER A 304 -0.97 -11.92 -0.15
N VAL A 305 -1.07 -12.92 -1.02
CA VAL A 305 -0.89 -14.33 -0.65
C VAL A 305 0.59 -14.69 -0.64
N SER A 306 1.36 -14.26 -1.63
CA SER A 306 2.80 -14.50 -1.72
C SER A 306 3.61 -13.82 -0.61
N THR A 307 3.27 -12.58 -0.23
CA THR A 307 3.88 -11.82 0.89
C THR A 307 3.41 -12.29 2.27
N GLN A 308 2.44 -13.21 2.34
CA GLN A 308 1.78 -13.66 3.58
C GLN A 308 1.07 -12.52 4.33
N ALA A 309 0.67 -11.46 3.61
CA ALA A 309 -0.31 -10.49 4.12
C ALA A 309 -1.61 -11.20 4.50
N ILE A 310 -2.04 -12.14 3.65
CA ILE A 310 -3.20 -13.02 3.80
C ILE A 310 -2.79 -14.49 3.66
N GLU A 311 -3.03 -15.25 4.73
CA GLU A 311 -2.93 -16.71 4.71
C GLU A 311 -4.23 -17.31 4.19
N LEU A 312 -4.15 -18.07 3.08
CA LEU A 312 -5.26 -18.87 2.57
C LEU A 312 -5.12 -20.32 2.97
N GLU A 313 -6.24 -20.93 3.36
CA GLU A 313 -6.32 -22.38 3.59
C GLU A 313 -6.02 -23.15 2.29
N LYS A 314 -5.42 -24.33 2.43
CA LYS A 314 -5.27 -25.31 1.34
C LYS A 314 -6.20 -26.49 1.61
N ALA A 315 -7.16 -26.70 0.72
CA ALA A 315 -7.94 -27.94 0.63
C ALA A 315 -7.58 -28.63 -0.70
N ASP A 316 -7.61 -29.96 -0.76
CA ASP A 316 -7.29 -30.79 -1.95
C ASP A 316 -5.97 -30.54 -2.71
N GLY A 317 -5.09 -29.67 -2.18
CA GLY A 317 -3.87 -29.20 -2.83
C GLY A 317 -3.98 -27.79 -3.43
N SER A 318 -5.18 -27.23 -3.46
CA SER A 318 -5.55 -25.94 -4.05
C SER A 318 -5.74 -24.84 -2.98
N LEU A 319 -5.32 -23.62 -3.30
CA LEU A 319 -5.58 -22.44 -2.47
C LEU A 319 -7.07 -22.09 -2.46
N GLN A 320 -7.65 -21.87 -1.29
CA GLN A 320 -9.08 -21.58 -1.13
C GLN A 320 -9.37 -20.08 -1.28
N TRP A 321 -9.15 -19.52 -2.46
CA TRP A 321 -9.33 -18.09 -2.78
C TRP A 321 -10.69 -17.49 -2.39
N LYS A 322 -11.76 -18.29 -2.24
CA LYS A 322 -13.08 -17.83 -1.77
C LYS A 322 -13.10 -17.27 -0.35
N THR A 323 -12.08 -17.56 0.46
CA THR A 323 -11.91 -16.98 1.80
C THR A 323 -11.13 -15.66 1.79
N HIS A 324 -10.62 -15.23 0.62
CA HIS A 324 -9.81 -14.02 0.49
C HIS A 324 -10.62 -12.74 0.83
N PRO A 325 -10.07 -11.77 1.58
CA PRO A 325 -10.83 -10.61 2.04
C PRO A 325 -11.39 -9.70 0.95
N ILE A 326 -10.90 -9.75 -0.30
CA ILE A 326 -11.41 -8.97 -1.44
C ILE A 326 -12.93 -9.10 -1.58
N SER A 327 -13.49 -10.30 -1.45
CA SER A 327 -14.93 -10.53 -1.50
C SER A 327 -15.70 -9.73 -0.44
N ARG A 328 -15.07 -9.43 0.70
CA ARG A 328 -15.67 -8.60 1.76
C ARG A 328 -15.65 -7.11 1.40
N PHE A 329 -14.57 -6.58 0.81
CA PHE A 329 -14.53 -5.19 0.31
C PHE A 329 -15.69 -4.95 -0.67
N PHE A 330 -15.88 -5.86 -1.63
CA PHE A 330 -16.97 -5.79 -2.60
C PHE A 330 -18.36 -5.91 -1.94
N LEU A 331 -18.60 -6.93 -1.10
CA LEU A 331 -19.90 -7.15 -0.44
C LEU A 331 -20.32 -5.99 0.48
N ASP A 332 -19.35 -5.22 0.98
CA ASP A 332 -19.57 -4.01 1.77
C ASP A 332 -19.75 -2.73 0.93
N GLY A 333 -19.54 -2.78 -0.39
CA GLY A 333 -19.50 -1.58 -1.23
C GLY A 333 -18.37 -0.62 -0.85
N THR A 334 -17.24 -1.15 -0.37
CA THR A 334 -16.04 -0.36 -0.05
C THR A 334 -15.31 -0.02 -1.32
N SER A 335 -15.03 1.27 -1.59
CA SER A 335 -14.28 1.67 -2.78
C SER A 335 -12.92 0.97 -2.84
N CYS A 336 -12.68 0.22 -3.91
CA CYS A 336 -11.46 -0.54 -4.10
C CYS A 336 -11.19 -0.89 -5.56
N SER A 337 -9.93 -1.22 -5.85
CA SER A 337 -9.41 -1.62 -7.16
C SER A 337 -8.64 -2.93 -7.08
N ILE A 338 -8.51 -3.65 -8.21
CA ILE A 338 -7.57 -4.77 -8.36
C ILE A 338 -6.34 -4.26 -9.12
N ASN A 339 -5.14 -4.66 -8.68
CA ASN A 339 -3.85 -4.18 -9.17
C ASN A 339 -2.82 -5.33 -9.17
N SER A 340 -1.75 -5.22 -9.97
CA SER A 340 -0.74 -6.29 -10.12
C SER A 340 0.51 -6.17 -9.25
N ASP A 341 0.73 -5.02 -8.62
CA ASP A 341 1.83 -4.80 -7.67
C ASP A 341 3.25 -4.95 -8.29
N ASP A 342 3.88 -6.11 -8.14
CA ASP A 342 5.16 -6.48 -8.75
C ASP A 342 4.99 -7.57 -9.83
N PRO A 343 4.31 -7.29 -10.97
CA PRO A 343 3.88 -8.31 -11.93
C PRO A 343 5.04 -9.14 -12.50
N ALA A 344 6.23 -8.55 -12.68
CA ALA A 344 7.39 -9.30 -13.16
C ALA A 344 7.89 -10.27 -12.08
N VAL A 345 7.96 -9.83 -10.82
CA VAL A 345 8.44 -10.63 -9.67
C VAL A 345 7.48 -11.78 -9.36
N PHE A 346 6.17 -11.52 -9.33
CA PHE A 346 5.12 -12.53 -9.14
C PHE A 346 4.84 -13.37 -10.40
N ARG A 347 5.39 -12.98 -11.55
CA ARG A 347 5.12 -13.57 -12.89
C ARG A 347 3.61 -13.60 -13.20
N SER A 348 2.91 -12.55 -12.80
CA SER A 348 1.48 -12.34 -13.07
C SER A 348 1.26 -11.08 -13.90
N SER A 349 0.00 -10.79 -14.19
CA SER A 349 -0.44 -9.56 -14.82
C SER A 349 -1.76 -9.13 -14.22
N LEU A 350 -2.16 -7.86 -14.41
CA LEU A 350 -3.50 -7.43 -14.00
C LEU A 350 -4.62 -8.26 -14.67
N THR A 351 -4.38 -8.90 -15.81
CA THR A 351 -5.38 -9.82 -16.38
C THR A 351 -5.51 -11.09 -15.55
N ASP A 352 -4.39 -11.65 -15.07
CA ASP A 352 -4.38 -12.85 -14.22
C ASP A 352 -5.01 -12.56 -12.85
N GLU A 353 -4.70 -11.42 -12.23
CA GLU A 353 -5.34 -10.98 -10.98
C GLU A 353 -6.88 -10.93 -11.11
N LEU A 354 -7.39 -10.37 -12.21
CA LEU A 354 -8.81 -10.32 -12.51
C LEU A 354 -9.41 -11.70 -12.80
N VAL A 355 -8.65 -12.61 -13.43
CA VAL A 355 -9.06 -14.00 -13.66
C VAL A 355 -9.21 -14.74 -12.33
N ILE A 356 -8.28 -14.57 -11.38
CA ILE A 356 -8.39 -15.12 -10.02
C ILE A 356 -9.65 -14.57 -9.32
N CYS A 357 -9.88 -13.25 -9.37
CA CYS A 357 -11.08 -12.65 -8.78
C CYS A 357 -12.38 -13.22 -9.37
N VAL A 358 -12.47 -13.42 -10.68
CA VAL A 358 -13.71 -13.93 -11.31
C VAL A 358 -13.88 -15.44 -11.12
N LYS A 359 -12.85 -16.24 -11.40
CA LYS A 359 -12.96 -17.71 -11.39
C LYS A 359 -12.89 -18.30 -9.99
N GLU A 360 -11.97 -17.81 -9.18
CA GLU A 360 -11.63 -18.42 -7.89
C GLU A 360 -12.35 -17.73 -6.73
N MET A 361 -12.47 -16.40 -6.74
CA MET A 361 -13.21 -15.65 -5.69
C MET A 361 -14.70 -15.47 -6.00
N GLY A 362 -15.13 -15.63 -7.26
CA GLY A 362 -16.52 -15.58 -7.68
C GLY A 362 -17.10 -14.19 -7.96
N LEU A 363 -16.26 -13.18 -8.21
CA LEU A 363 -16.71 -11.85 -8.64
C LEU A 363 -17.28 -11.91 -10.07
N SER A 364 -18.28 -11.08 -10.37
CA SER A 364 -18.83 -10.95 -11.72
C SER A 364 -18.07 -9.91 -12.56
N LEU A 365 -18.26 -9.93 -13.89
CA LEU A 365 -17.64 -8.95 -14.78
C LEU A 365 -18.10 -7.51 -14.50
N GLU A 366 -19.34 -7.33 -14.01
CA GLU A 366 -19.85 -6.05 -13.53
C GLU A 366 -19.12 -5.57 -12.27
N ASN A 367 -18.69 -6.50 -11.40
CA ASN A 367 -17.89 -6.14 -10.22
C ASN A 367 -16.51 -5.64 -10.67
N ILE A 368 -15.89 -6.31 -11.64
CA ILE A 368 -14.62 -5.88 -12.25
C ILE A 368 -14.76 -4.51 -12.94
N GLN A 369 -15.85 -4.29 -13.69
CA GLN A 369 -16.13 -2.99 -14.31
C GLN A 369 -16.31 -1.89 -13.25
N TRP A 370 -17.06 -2.16 -12.17
CA TRP A 370 -17.23 -1.22 -11.07
C TRP A 370 -15.91 -0.88 -10.38
N MET A 371 -15.10 -1.88 -10.00
CA MET A 371 -13.78 -1.65 -9.38
C MET A 371 -12.82 -0.87 -10.30
N THR A 372 -12.92 -1.07 -11.62
CA THR A 372 -12.16 -0.30 -12.62
C THR A 372 -12.61 1.17 -12.69
N LEU A 373 -13.91 1.44 -12.51
CA LEU A 373 -14.45 2.80 -12.44
C LEU A 373 -14.15 3.48 -11.09
N GLU A 374 -14.17 2.74 -9.98
CA GLU A 374 -13.73 3.23 -8.66
C GLU A 374 -12.25 3.62 -8.68
N ALA A 375 -11.39 2.81 -9.33
CA ALA A 375 -10.00 3.14 -9.55
C ALA A 375 -9.85 4.47 -10.32
N LEU A 376 -10.63 4.66 -11.37
CA LEU A 376 -10.59 5.88 -12.19
C LEU A 376 -11.07 7.13 -11.43
N GLU A 377 -12.08 6.99 -10.59
CA GLU A 377 -12.55 8.08 -9.73
C GLU A 377 -11.45 8.52 -8.76
N HIS A 378 -10.72 7.57 -8.18
CA HIS A 378 -9.63 7.82 -7.22
C HIS A 378 -8.25 8.03 -7.87
N ALA A 379 -8.17 8.08 -9.20
CA ALA A 379 -6.95 8.48 -9.91
C ALA A 379 -6.57 9.94 -9.58
N PHE A 380 -5.30 10.16 -9.22
CA PHE A 380 -4.78 11.45 -8.77
C PHE A 380 -4.58 12.42 -9.94
N HIS A 381 -5.07 13.66 -9.76
CA HIS A 381 -4.88 14.81 -10.66
C HIS A 381 -5.23 14.62 -12.15
N LEU A 382 -5.99 13.57 -12.46
CA LEU A 382 -6.45 13.29 -13.81
C LEU A 382 -7.65 14.18 -14.18
N GLU A 383 -7.55 14.90 -15.29
CA GLU A 383 -8.57 15.84 -15.77
C GLU A 383 -9.93 15.16 -16.01
N SER A 384 -11.03 15.86 -15.69
CA SER A 384 -12.40 15.30 -15.75
C SER A 384 -12.78 14.79 -17.14
N GLY A 385 -12.50 15.54 -18.22
CA GLY A 385 -12.80 15.09 -19.58
C GLY A 385 -12.00 13.85 -20.02
N VAL A 386 -10.82 13.64 -19.42
CA VAL A 386 -10.02 12.42 -19.61
C VAL A 386 -10.60 11.26 -18.81
N LYS A 387 -11.01 11.50 -17.54
CA LYS A 387 -11.79 10.52 -16.75
C LYS A 387 -13.05 10.09 -17.48
N ASP A 388 -13.86 11.01 -18.00
CA ASP A 388 -15.07 10.70 -18.76
C ASP A 388 -14.78 9.81 -19.98
N THR A 389 -13.74 10.14 -20.76
CA THR A 389 -13.32 9.36 -21.94
C THR A 389 -12.86 7.94 -21.58
N ILE A 390 -12.17 7.76 -20.45
CA ILE A 390 -11.75 6.44 -19.95
C ILE A 390 -12.98 5.67 -19.42
N ALA A 391 -13.86 6.34 -18.67
CA ALA A 391 -15.08 5.76 -18.12
C ALA A 391 -16.02 5.28 -19.23
N GLU A 392 -16.15 6.01 -20.34
CA GLU A 392 -16.92 5.57 -21.51
C GLU A 392 -16.34 4.29 -22.13
N LYS A 393 -15.02 4.16 -22.26
CA LYS A 393 -14.37 2.93 -22.74
C LYS A 393 -14.64 1.75 -21.80
N VAL A 394 -14.55 1.96 -20.49
CA VAL A 394 -14.82 0.93 -19.46
C VAL A 394 -16.30 0.53 -19.43
N LYS A 395 -17.22 1.49 -19.56
CA LYS A 395 -18.67 1.24 -19.67
C LYS A 395 -19.07 0.60 -21.00
N GLY A 396 -18.31 0.85 -22.07
CA GLY A 396 -18.46 0.26 -23.40
C GLY A 396 -18.07 -1.22 -23.50
N LEU A 397 -17.65 -1.84 -22.39
CA LEU A 397 -17.68 -3.28 -22.22
C LEU A 397 -19.12 -3.80 -22.37
N GLU A 398 -19.46 -4.31 -23.56
CA GLU A 398 -20.70 -5.03 -23.86
C GLU A 398 -20.96 -6.15 -22.83
N PRO A 399 -21.88 -5.96 -21.86
CA PRO A 399 -22.31 -7.00 -20.96
C PRO A 399 -23.54 -7.64 -21.61
N PHE A 400 -23.32 -8.77 -22.28
CA PHE A 400 -24.40 -9.66 -22.76
C PHE A 400 -25.32 -9.13 -23.89
N ALA A 401 -24.76 -8.68 -25.02
CA ALA A 401 -25.47 -8.68 -26.32
C ALA A 401 -26.04 -10.07 -26.74
N SER A 402 -25.75 -11.13 -25.99
CA SER A 402 -26.31 -12.47 -26.17
C SER A 402 -26.58 -13.24 -24.86
N GLY A 403 -27.35 -12.65 -23.94
CA GLY A 403 -28.35 -13.37 -23.13
C GLY A 403 -27.94 -14.57 -22.25
N GLY A 404 -26.64 -14.81 -22.01
CA GLY A 404 -26.16 -15.86 -21.13
C GLY A 404 -26.19 -15.43 -19.66
N ALA A 405 -27.21 -15.84 -18.91
CA ALA A 405 -27.33 -15.50 -17.50
C ALA A 405 -26.28 -16.25 -16.65
N THR A 406 -25.06 -15.72 -16.55
CA THR A 406 -24.12 -16.09 -15.48
C THR A 406 -24.69 -15.66 -14.14
N GLN A 407 -24.67 -16.57 -13.16
CA GLN A 407 -25.31 -16.40 -11.87
C GLN A 407 -24.77 -15.16 -11.12
N CYS A 408 -25.49 -14.05 -11.18
CA CYS A 408 -25.22 -12.87 -10.39
C CYS A 408 -25.50 -13.20 -8.92
N TRP A 409 -24.44 -13.40 -8.12
CA TRP A 409 -24.56 -13.56 -6.66
C TRP A 409 -25.18 -12.30 -6.08
N ARG A 410 -26.47 -12.37 -5.74
CA ARG A 410 -27.10 -11.29 -4.97
C ARG A 410 -26.49 -11.32 -3.57
N PRO A 411 -26.26 -10.17 -2.90
CA PRO A 411 -25.65 -10.14 -1.56
C PRO A 411 -26.35 -11.05 -0.52
N ALA A 412 -27.63 -11.35 -0.71
CA ALA A 412 -28.40 -12.28 0.12
C ALA A 412 -27.96 -13.77 0.03
N GLU A 413 -27.42 -14.22 -1.11
CA GLU A 413 -27.11 -15.63 -1.35
C GLU A 413 -25.78 -16.04 -0.71
N TYR A 414 -24.78 -15.14 -0.70
CA TYR A 414 -23.50 -15.38 -0.01
C TYR A 414 -23.64 -15.32 1.53
N VAL A 415 -24.58 -14.51 2.05
CA VAL A 415 -24.93 -14.47 3.49
C VAL A 415 -25.43 -15.82 4.00
N LEU A 416 -26.06 -16.64 3.15
CA LEU A 416 -26.51 -17.99 3.51
C LEU A 416 -25.32 -18.95 3.73
N LEU A 417 -24.32 -18.92 2.84
CA LEU A 417 -23.11 -19.76 2.91
C LEU A 417 -22.26 -19.44 4.14
N LEU A 418 -22.07 -18.16 4.46
CA LEU A 418 -21.35 -17.72 5.66
C LEU A 418 -22.14 -18.00 6.95
N SER A 419 -23.48 -17.93 6.92
CA SER A 419 -24.31 -18.26 8.09
C SER A 419 -24.28 -19.74 8.47
N LEU A 420 -23.88 -20.64 7.56
CA LEU A 420 -23.72 -22.06 7.81
C LEU A 420 -22.36 -22.45 8.40
N HIS A 421 -21.35 -21.58 8.33
CA HIS A 421 -19.99 -21.84 8.84
C HIS A 421 -19.68 -21.23 10.22
N CYS A 422 -20.59 -20.43 10.79
CA CYS A 422 -20.48 -20.02 12.21
C CYS A 422 -21.06 -21.10 13.13
N SER A 423 -20.21 -21.96 13.69
CA SER A 423 -20.58 -23.03 14.63
C SER A 423 -21.11 -22.58 16.00
N GLU A 424 -21.16 -21.27 16.27
CA GLU A 424 -21.53 -20.69 17.57
C GLU A 424 -22.71 -19.69 17.49
N ARG A 425 -23.84 -20.09 16.90
CA ARG A 425 -25.10 -19.32 17.01
C ARG A 425 -26.18 -20.07 17.75
N THR A 426 -26.75 -19.40 18.75
CA THR A 426 -27.98 -19.86 19.42
C THR A 426 -29.17 -19.79 18.46
N PRO A 427 -30.20 -20.64 18.61
CA PRO A 427 -31.37 -20.64 17.73
C PRO A 427 -32.04 -19.26 17.56
N THR A 428 -32.00 -18.44 18.61
CA THR A 428 -32.53 -17.07 18.65
C THR A 428 -31.78 -16.11 17.71
N GLN A 429 -30.46 -16.24 17.59
CA GLN A 429 -29.64 -15.42 16.69
C GLN A 429 -29.89 -15.78 15.21
N THR A 430 -30.04 -17.07 14.92
CA THR A 430 -30.44 -17.56 13.59
C THR A 430 -31.83 -17.05 13.19
N ALA A 431 -32.79 -17.09 14.12
CA ALA A 431 -34.14 -16.56 13.89
C ALA A 431 -34.15 -15.04 13.62
N ALA A 432 -33.32 -14.25 14.31
CA ALA A 432 -33.22 -12.81 14.09
C ALA A 432 -32.68 -12.45 12.69
N VAL A 433 -31.69 -13.20 12.19
CA VAL A 433 -31.14 -13.03 10.84
C VAL A 433 -32.19 -13.41 9.78
N LEU A 434 -32.87 -14.54 9.94
CA LEU A 434 -33.95 -14.97 9.03
C LEU A 434 -35.13 -13.97 9.00
N ALA A 435 -35.52 -13.42 10.16
CA ALA A 435 -36.56 -12.39 10.24
C ALA A 435 -36.13 -11.03 9.64
N THR A 436 -34.83 -10.81 9.44
CA THR A 436 -34.31 -9.60 8.78
C THR A 436 -34.26 -9.81 7.26
N LEU A 437 -33.78 -10.98 6.81
CA LEU A 437 -33.79 -11.39 5.40
C LEU A 437 -35.22 -11.47 4.83
N GLY A 438 -36.19 -12.01 5.59
CA GLY A 438 -37.59 -12.08 5.17
C GLY A 438 -38.24 -10.70 4.96
N ARG A 439 -37.78 -9.66 5.65
CA ARG A 439 -38.24 -8.28 5.44
C ARG A 439 -37.62 -7.62 4.21
N CYS A 440 -36.38 -7.96 3.86
CA CYS A 440 -35.75 -7.51 2.61
C CYS A 440 -36.41 -8.13 1.37
N ALA A 441 -36.72 -9.44 1.41
CA ALA A 441 -37.37 -10.13 0.30
C ALA A 441 -38.78 -9.57 -0.02
N ALA A 442 -39.54 -9.20 1.01
CA ALA A 442 -40.87 -8.60 0.86
C ALA A 442 -40.85 -7.19 0.22
N ALA A 443 -39.74 -6.45 0.34
CA ALA A 443 -39.60 -5.12 -0.24
C ALA A 443 -39.25 -5.13 -1.74
N THR A 444 -38.77 -6.27 -2.28
CA THR A 444 -38.35 -6.41 -3.69
C THR A 444 -39.39 -7.07 -4.59
N GLY A 445 -40.62 -7.24 -4.08
CA GLY A 445 -41.59 -8.22 -4.60
C GLY A 445 -42.85 -7.67 -5.29
N GLU A 446 -42.90 -6.41 -5.75
CA GLU A 446 -44.01 -5.94 -6.61
C GLU A 446 -43.71 -4.60 -7.32
N ALA A 447 -43.33 -4.62 -8.61
CA ALA A 447 -43.46 -3.49 -9.55
C ALA A 447 -43.20 -3.96 -11.00
N GLY A 448 -44.27 -4.11 -11.78
CA GLY A 448 -44.19 -4.39 -13.22
C GLY A 448 -44.07 -3.12 -14.07
N ALA A 449 -43.29 -3.22 -15.15
CA ALA A 449 -43.01 -2.24 -16.21
C ALA A 449 -44.01 -1.06 -16.43
N ALA A 450 -43.50 0.17 -16.25
CA ALA A 450 -43.88 1.36 -17.03
C ALA A 450 -42.73 2.42 -16.96
N PRO A 451 -42.46 3.22 -18.01
CA PRO A 451 -41.36 4.18 -18.01
C PRO A 451 -41.79 5.53 -17.41
N CYS A 452 -41.09 6.00 -16.38
CA CYS A 452 -41.32 7.31 -15.76
C CYS A 452 -40.06 8.19 -15.82
N GLN A 453 -40.27 9.45 -16.17
CA GLN A 453 -39.24 10.50 -16.24
C GLN A 453 -38.72 10.84 -14.84
N GLY A 454 -37.41 11.06 -14.72
CA GLY A 454 -36.77 11.37 -13.43
C GLY A 454 -37.12 12.78 -12.91
N PRO A 455 -37.45 12.94 -11.61
CA PRO A 455 -37.60 14.25 -10.99
C PRO A 455 -36.25 14.79 -10.47
N SER A 456 -36.06 16.11 -10.59
CA SER A 456 -34.89 16.80 -10.04
C SER A 456 -34.99 16.95 -8.51
N LEU A 457 -33.93 16.62 -7.79
CA LEU A 457 -33.84 16.83 -6.35
C LEU A 457 -33.49 18.30 -6.04
N ARG A 458 -34.51 19.09 -5.68
CA ARG A 458 -34.30 20.25 -4.80
C ARG A 458 -34.31 19.76 -3.35
N ARG A 459 -33.42 20.31 -2.53
CA ARG A 459 -33.38 20.07 -1.08
C ARG A 459 -34.55 20.81 -0.42
N GLU A 460 -35.44 20.07 0.23
CA GLU A 460 -36.30 20.59 1.30
C GLU A 460 -35.84 19.97 2.62
N THR A 461 -35.75 20.80 3.65
CA THR A 461 -35.31 20.43 4.99
C THR A 461 -36.50 20.46 5.94
N ASP A 462 -37.02 19.30 6.30
CA ASP A 462 -38.10 19.20 7.29
C ASP A 462 -37.55 19.42 8.71
N HIS A 463 -38.05 20.47 9.38
CA HIS A 463 -37.84 20.69 10.81
C HIS A 463 -38.97 20.07 11.63
N VAL A 464 -38.61 19.14 12.51
CA VAL A 464 -39.53 18.57 13.52
C VAL A 464 -39.88 19.63 14.57
N GLN A 465 -41.19 19.90 14.76
CA GLN A 465 -41.67 20.74 15.85
C GLN A 465 -41.70 19.99 17.18
N VAL A 466 -41.06 20.56 18.20
CA VAL A 466 -41.37 20.29 19.61
C VAL A 466 -41.61 21.65 20.30
N LYS A 467 -42.77 21.82 20.92
CA LYS A 467 -43.08 22.99 21.76
C LYS A 467 -42.26 22.95 23.04
N MET A 468 -41.74 24.08 23.51
CA MET A 468 -41.98 24.59 24.87
C MET A 468 -41.73 26.11 24.97
N GLU A 469 -42.71 26.77 25.58
CA GLU A 469 -42.66 28.03 26.36
C GLU A 469 -42.18 29.37 25.75
N LYS A 470 -42.67 30.45 26.39
CA LYS A 470 -42.52 31.85 26.02
C LYS A 470 -41.40 32.49 26.85
N GLU A 471 -40.73 33.48 26.28
CA GLU A 471 -40.49 34.76 26.96
C GLU A 471 -40.32 35.88 25.91
N GLU A 472 -40.49 37.13 26.35
CA GLU A 472 -40.61 38.33 25.50
C GLU A 472 -39.26 39.07 25.41
N GLU A 473 -38.96 39.73 24.28
CA GLU A 473 -38.56 41.16 24.19
C GLU A 473 -37.81 41.55 22.89
N GLU A 474 -38.16 42.76 22.42
CA GLU A 474 -37.38 43.80 21.71
C GLU A 474 -36.65 43.57 20.36
N ASP A 475 -37.29 44.14 19.33
CA ASP A 475 -36.84 45.23 18.45
C ASP A 475 -35.82 45.07 17.29
N ASP A 476 -36.42 45.28 16.12
CA ASP A 476 -36.07 46.20 15.04
C ASP A 476 -34.90 45.99 14.06
N THR A 477 -35.35 45.79 12.83
CA THR A 477 -34.83 46.18 11.51
C THR A 477 -33.51 46.97 11.41
N ASN A 478 -32.58 46.46 10.57
CA ASN A 478 -32.00 47.14 9.39
C ASN A 478 -30.74 46.42 8.88
N ALA A 479 -30.77 45.88 7.64
CA ALA A 479 -29.60 45.72 6.74
C ALA A 479 -29.91 44.92 5.43
N LEU A 480 -30.92 45.32 4.64
CA LEU A 480 -31.09 44.79 3.26
C LEU A 480 -30.94 45.86 2.16
N ASP A 481 -30.61 47.10 2.53
CA ASP A 481 -30.37 48.21 1.59
C ASP A 481 -28.89 48.42 1.21
N ALA A 482 -27.97 47.60 1.73
CA ALA A 482 -26.52 47.75 1.51
C ALA A 482 -25.99 47.12 0.21
N LEU A 483 -26.83 46.40 -0.56
CA LEU A 483 -26.38 45.60 -1.73
C LEU A 483 -27.01 45.99 -3.08
N ILE A 484 -27.86 47.03 -3.13
CA ILE A 484 -28.46 47.54 -4.38
C ILE A 484 -27.93 48.96 -4.68
N ALA A 485 -26.60 49.12 -4.71
CA ALA A 485 -25.96 50.43 -4.93
C ALA A 485 -24.60 50.39 -5.65
N ALA A 486 -24.39 49.48 -6.62
CA ALA A 486 -23.11 49.42 -7.37
C ALA A 486 -23.21 49.05 -8.86
N ALA A 487 -24.29 49.43 -9.57
CA ALA A 487 -24.36 49.27 -11.02
C ALA A 487 -25.31 50.28 -11.73
N SER A 488 -24.86 51.51 -12.03
CA SER A 488 -25.43 52.35 -13.11
C SER A 488 -24.69 53.67 -13.43
N SER A 489 -23.69 53.61 -14.31
CA SER A 489 -23.41 54.65 -15.31
C SER A 489 -22.77 53.97 -16.54
N ARG A 490 -23.51 53.72 -17.63
CA ARG A 490 -23.80 54.62 -18.79
C ARG A 490 -22.51 55.08 -19.50
N LYS A 491 -22.34 55.08 -20.83
CA LYS A 491 -23.06 54.71 -22.10
C LYS A 491 -21.96 54.73 -23.21
N GLY A 492 -22.08 54.27 -24.47
CA GLY A 492 -23.14 53.64 -25.30
C GLY A 492 -22.47 52.97 -26.54
N VAL A 493 -23.13 52.06 -27.28
CA VAL A 493 -23.92 52.30 -28.52
C VAL A 493 -23.14 53.00 -29.65
N ALA A 494 -23.05 52.58 -30.93
CA ALA A 494 -23.20 51.34 -31.72
C ALA A 494 -22.74 51.71 -33.19
N THR A 495 -22.31 50.88 -34.14
CA THR A 495 -23.07 49.88 -34.95
C THR A 495 -22.18 49.29 -36.08
N LYS A 496 -22.43 48.02 -36.51
CA LYS A 496 -22.36 47.44 -37.90
C LYS A 496 -21.03 47.52 -38.74
N THR A 497 -20.65 46.61 -39.67
CA THR A 497 -21.25 45.40 -40.31
C THR A 497 -20.16 44.59 -41.07
N GLU A 498 -20.34 43.27 -41.23
CA GLU A 498 -19.89 42.40 -42.39
C GLU A 498 -18.37 42.25 -42.71
N ALA A 499 -17.85 41.19 -43.36
CA ALA A 499 -18.26 39.79 -43.60
C ALA A 499 -17.10 38.97 -44.27
N VAL A 500 -17.33 37.67 -44.52
CA VAL A 500 -16.65 36.75 -45.50
C VAL A 500 -15.41 35.94 -45.05
N LYS A 501 -15.39 34.66 -45.47
CA LYS A 501 -14.33 33.63 -45.33
C LYS A 501 -13.67 33.36 -46.69
N SER A 502 -12.39 32.93 -46.72
CA SER A 502 -11.92 31.76 -47.52
C SER A 502 -10.39 31.50 -47.42
N GLU A 503 -10.02 30.21 -47.44
CA GLU A 503 -8.67 29.62 -47.67
C GLU A 503 -8.21 29.80 -49.17
N PRO A 504 -7.08 29.25 -49.73
CA PRO A 504 -6.18 28.18 -49.22
C PRO A 504 -4.65 28.15 -49.57
N VAL A 505 -3.94 27.28 -48.84
CA VAL A 505 -2.83 26.33 -49.19
C VAL A 505 -1.98 26.47 -50.47
N LYS A 506 -0.62 26.44 -50.35
CA LYS A 506 0.39 25.57 -51.07
C LYS A 506 1.86 26.03 -50.83
N THR A 507 2.77 25.24 -50.24
CA THR A 507 3.75 24.24 -50.77
C THR A 507 5.06 24.75 -51.44
N GLU A 508 6.17 24.05 -51.14
CA GLU A 508 7.49 23.94 -51.83
C GLU A 508 8.56 25.07 -51.68
N ALA A 509 9.90 24.85 -51.71
CA ALA A 509 10.75 23.65 -51.47
C ALA A 509 12.30 23.95 -51.37
N VAL A 510 13.03 23.13 -50.58
CA VAL A 510 14.47 22.67 -50.63
C VAL A 510 15.58 23.48 -51.36
N LYS A 511 16.73 23.71 -50.66
CA LYS A 511 18.17 23.54 -51.06
C LYS A 511 19.09 24.18 -49.98
N THR A 512 20.01 23.51 -49.25
CA THR A 512 21.28 22.80 -49.57
C THR A 512 22.46 23.66 -50.08
N GLU A 513 23.42 23.95 -49.19
CA GLU A 513 24.91 23.91 -49.32
C GLU A 513 25.50 24.39 -47.96
N LYS A 514 26.51 23.84 -47.25
CA LYS A 514 27.71 22.99 -47.46
C LYS A 514 29.02 23.81 -47.43
N VAL A 515 30.04 23.28 -46.71
CA VAL A 515 31.51 23.57 -46.74
C VAL A 515 32.13 24.33 -45.54
N LYS A 516 32.98 23.57 -44.78
CA LYS A 516 34.25 23.88 -44.06
C LYS A 516 34.35 25.08 -43.08
N ALA A 517 35.12 25.06 -41.97
CA ALA A 517 36.26 24.26 -41.45
C ALA A 517 37.68 24.68 -41.92
N GLU A 518 38.36 25.44 -41.05
CA GLU A 518 39.80 25.76 -40.85
C GLU A 518 39.80 26.47 -39.45
N GLU A 519 40.43 26.03 -38.36
CA GLU A 519 41.85 25.66 -38.07
C GLU A 519 42.85 26.79 -38.38
N GLU A 520 43.37 27.43 -37.32
CA GLU A 520 44.77 27.90 -37.20
C GLU A 520 45.11 28.14 -35.70
N ASP A 521 46.38 27.97 -35.35
CA ASP A 521 46.93 27.79 -34.00
C ASP A 521 47.60 29.07 -33.39
N ASP A 522 48.37 28.88 -32.31
CA ASP A 522 49.40 29.77 -31.71
C ASP A 522 48.89 30.98 -30.86
N ASP A 523 49.54 31.41 -29.77
CA ASP A 523 50.80 31.01 -29.12
C ASP A 523 50.74 31.26 -27.57
N ASP A 524 51.77 30.78 -26.85
CA ASP A 524 51.97 30.85 -25.39
C ASP A 524 52.03 32.29 -24.78
N THR A 525 51.79 32.41 -23.46
CA THR A 525 52.73 33.09 -22.52
C THR A 525 52.34 32.95 -21.02
N GLU A 526 53.35 33.07 -20.16
CA GLU A 526 53.37 32.71 -18.73
C GLU A 526 53.12 33.88 -17.73
N GLU A 527 52.62 33.51 -16.54
CA GLU A 527 52.97 33.97 -15.16
C GLU A 527 52.85 35.44 -14.61
N GLU A 528 52.77 35.47 -13.27
CA GLU A 528 52.99 36.53 -12.25
C GLU A 528 51.89 37.55 -11.79
N GLU A 529 51.36 37.25 -10.58
CA GLU A 529 51.14 38.07 -9.35
C GLU A 529 50.64 39.55 -9.33
N ASP A 530 49.45 39.76 -8.71
CA ASP A 530 49.05 40.66 -7.56
C ASP A 530 49.56 42.16 -7.46
N PRO A 531 49.10 43.06 -6.54
CA PRO A 531 47.87 43.14 -5.72
C PRO A 531 47.10 44.51 -5.73
N LEU A 532 46.08 44.60 -4.85
CA LEU A 532 45.69 45.73 -3.96
C LEU A 532 44.47 46.67 -4.27
N MET A 533 43.82 47.05 -3.15
CA MET A 533 42.75 48.05 -2.94
C MET A 533 41.34 47.76 -3.53
N GLY A 534 40.23 47.69 -2.76
CA GLY A 534 40.01 47.80 -1.32
C GLY A 534 39.00 48.89 -0.92
N ARG A 535 37.90 48.51 -0.25
CA ARG A 535 37.08 49.41 0.60
C ARG A 535 36.42 48.64 1.75
N ARG A 536 36.85 48.93 2.97
CA ARG A 536 36.24 48.46 4.24
C ARG A 536 35.09 49.37 4.66
N LEU A 537 34.17 48.82 5.47
CA LEU A 537 33.77 49.47 6.73
C LEU A 537 33.70 48.40 7.83
N ASN A 538 34.37 48.67 8.96
CA ASN A 538 34.41 47.84 10.17
C ASN A 538 33.65 48.52 11.32
N PHE A 539 33.28 47.73 12.33
CA PHE A 539 33.40 47.94 13.80
C PHE A 539 32.22 47.25 14.51
N SER A 540 32.37 46.60 15.68
CA SER A 540 33.53 46.44 16.57
C SER A 540 33.46 45.14 17.39
N GLU A 541 34.61 44.56 17.70
CA GLU A 541 34.76 43.46 18.67
C GLU A 541 34.76 43.99 20.12
N THR A 542 34.52 43.08 21.08
CA THR A 542 35.29 43.07 22.35
C THR A 542 35.48 41.63 22.82
N CYS A 543 36.73 41.25 23.07
CA CYS A 543 37.12 39.91 23.51
C CYS A 543 37.04 39.78 25.04
N ILE A 544 36.79 38.56 25.52
CA ILE A 544 37.48 38.04 26.72
C ILE A 544 37.99 36.63 26.37
N SER A 545 39.28 36.43 26.54
CA SER A 545 39.97 35.15 26.40
C SER A 545 40.17 34.52 27.78
N GLU A 546 39.94 33.21 27.91
CA GLU A 546 40.59 32.42 28.95
C GLU A 546 40.79 30.97 28.46
N ALA A 547 41.96 30.42 28.75
CA ALA A 547 42.33 29.07 28.37
C ALA A 547 42.00 28.08 29.50
N SER A 548 41.59 26.86 29.15
CA SER A 548 41.49 25.75 30.10
C SER A 548 41.89 24.44 29.45
N GLU A 549 42.59 23.63 30.24
CA GLU A 549 43.36 22.46 29.80
C GLU A 549 42.46 21.26 29.44
N GLU A 550 42.94 20.41 28.52
CA GLU A 550 42.31 19.11 28.26
C GLU A 550 42.46 18.18 29.46
N VAL A 551 41.37 17.95 30.20
CA VAL A 551 41.29 16.93 31.25
C VAL A 551 40.58 15.69 30.71
N PRO A 552 41.23 14.51 30.65
CA PRO A 552 40.59 13.29 30.16
C PRO A 552 39.60 12.75 31.20
N VAL A 553 38.31 12.82 30.88
CA VAL A 553 37.23 12.28 31.72
C VAL A 553 37.24 10.75 31.66
N LYS A 554 37.80 10.11 32.70
CA LYS A 554 37.61 8.67 32.95
C LYS A 554 36.16 8.39 33.35
N VAL A 555 35.44 7.67 32.50
CA VAL A 555 34.19 6.99 32.89
C VAL A 555 34.55 5.75 33.73
N PRO A 556 33.91 5.49 34.89
CA PRO A 556 34.23 4.31 35.69
C PRO A 556 33.59 3.04 35.10
N GLU A 557 34.39 2.00 34.85
CA GLU A 557 33.88 0.66 34.58
C GLU A 557 33.26 0.06 35.85
N ALA A 558 31.94 0.10 35.97
CA ALA A 558 31.21 -0.67 36.96
C ALA A 558 31.07 -2.12 36.48
N SER A 559 31.89 -3.03 37.01
CA SER A 559 31.85 -4.46 36.70
C SER A 559 30.60 -5.14 37.28
N ALA A 560 29.48 -5.02 36.56
CA ALA A 560 28.25 -5.73 36.87
C ALA A 560 28.48 -7.26 36.75
N LYS A 561 28.35 -7.99 37.87
CA LYS A 561 28.34 -9.46 37.84
C LYS A 561 27.19 -9.94 36.94
N PRO A 562 27.40 -10.98 36.12
CA PRO A 562 26.33 -11.52 35.29
C PRO A 562 25.18 -12.04 36.17
N MET A 563 23.98 -11.47 36.00
CA MET A 563 22.73 -11.98 36.64
C MET A 563 22.58 -13.48 36.38
N ALA A 564 22.04 -14.20 37.37
CA ALA A 564 21.76 -15.63 37.23
C ALA A 564 20.67 -15.86 36.18
N GLN A 565 20.73 -17.00 35.48
CA GLN A 565 19.82 -17.30 34.36
C GLN A 565 18.32 -17.19 34.73
N PRO A 566 17.84 -17.70 35.89
CA PRO A 566 16.43 -17.55 36.28
C PRO A 566 16.00 -16.08 36.48
N GLU A 567 16.89 -15.24 37.01
CA GLU A 567 16.61 -13.82 37.22
C GLU A 567 16.53 -13.05 35.90
N ARG A 568 17.34 -13.44 34.90
CA ARG A 568 17.24 -12.89 33.53
C ARG A 568 15.92 -13.28 32.88
N GLU A 569 15.51 -14.54 33.03
CA GLU A 569 14.27 -15.06 32.42
C GLU A 569 13.03 -14.41 33.06
N ALA A 570 12.99 -14.27 34.39
CA ALA A 570 11.94 -13.52 35.08
C ALA A 570 11.89 -12.04 34.67
N ALA A 571 13.04 -11.40 34.43
CA ALA A 571 13.12 -10.02 33.93
C ALA A 571 12.70 -9.86 32.46
N ILE A 572 12.75 -10.92 31.66
CA ILE A 572 12.25 -10.95 30.27
C ILE A 572 10.73 -11.11 30.26
N VAL A 573 10.19 -12.05 31.06
CA VAL A 573 8.74 -12.27 31.20
C VAL A 573 8.04 -11.01 31.71
N LYS A 574 8.58 -10.34 32.74
CA LYS A 574 8.09 -9.03 33.20
C LYS A 574 8.11 -7.94 32.12
N ARG A 575 9.00 -8.04 31.13
CA ARG A 575 9.11 -7.08 30.02
C ARG A 575 7.97 -7.27 29.01
N VAL A 576 7.69 -8.51 28.63
CA VAL A 576 6.58 -8.88 27.72
C VAL A 576 5.23 -8.49 28.33
N PHE A 577 5.03 -8.75 29.63
CA PHE A 577 3.77 -8.43 30.31
C PHE A 577 3.65 -6.97 30.80
N ARG A 578 4.70 -6.15 30.70
CA ARG A 578 4.71 -4.73 31.16
C ARG A 578 3.59 -3.88 30.55
N ARG A 579 3.17 -4.16 29.31
CA ARG A 579 2.07 -3.44 28.63
C ARG A 579 0.68 -3.76 29.21
N TYR A 580 0.54 -4.90 29.90
CA TYR A 580 -0.72 -5.37 30.50
C TYR A 580 -0.72 -5.18 32.02
N ASP A 581 0.47 -5.21 32.64
CA ASP A 581 0.76 -4.86 34.03
C ASP A 581 0.70 -3.34 34.24
N LYS A 582 -0.48 -2.75 34.03
CA LYS A 582 -0.73 -1.29 34.11
C LYS A 582 -0.42 -0.68 35.49
N LEU A 583 -0.22 -1.50 36.53
CA LEU A 583 0.10 -1.07 37.88
C LEU A 583 1.59 -1.25 38.21
N GLY A 584 2.33 -2.03 37.42
CA GLY A 584 3.74 -2.37 37.65
C GLY A 584 3.97 -3.28 38.87
N ASP A 585 2.92 -3.94 39.36
CA ASP A 585 2.92 -4.74 40.60
C ASP A 585 3.07 -6.25 40.34
N GLY A 586 3.20 -6.66 39.07
CA GLY A 586 3.24 -8.07 38.69
C GLY A 586 1.85 -8.68 38.47
N THR A 587 0.79 -7.87 38.35
CA THR A 587 -0.59 -8.36 38.17
C THR A 587 -1.27 -7.86 36.89
N VAL A 588 -2.11 -8.72 36.31
CA VAL A 588 -2.89 -8.45 35.08
C VAL A 588 -4.35 -8.82 35.27
N ASP A 589 -5.22 -8.29 34.41
CA ASP A 589 -6.61 -8.72 34.33
C ASP A 589 -6.70 -10.19 33.87
N ARG A 590 -7.63 -10.96 34.46
CA ARG A 590 -7.81 -12.39 34.19
C ARG A 590 -8.21 -12.67 32.75
N ASP A 591 -9.17 -11.92 32.22
CA ASP A 591 -9.73 -12.14 30.90
C ASP A 591 -8.77 -11.65 29.81
N MET A 592 -7.96 -10.64 30.13
CA MET A 592 -6.82 -10.23 29.31
C MET A 592 -5.71 -11.29 29.30
N LEU A 593 -5.34 -11.86 30.45
CA LEU A 593 -4.37 -12.96 30.51
C LEU A 593 -4.86 -14.18 29.72
N TRP A 594 -6.15 -14.53 29.84
CA TRP A 594 -6.77 -15.59 29.04
C TRP A 594 -6.62 -15.31 27.54
N LYS A 595 -6.96 -14.09 27.07
CA LYS A 595 -6.79 -13.70 25.66
C LYS A 595 -5.34 -13.84 25.19
N VAL A 596 -4.37 -13.36 25.97
CA VAL A 596 -2.94 -13.53 25.66
C VAL A 596 -2.57 -15.01 25.58
N MET A 597 -3.05 -15.86 26.49
CA MET A 597 -2.82 -17.31 26.43
C MET A 597 -3.46 -17.98 25.21
N GLN A 598 -4.53 -17.42 24.64
CA GLN A 598 -5.19 -17.93 23.43
C GLN A 598 -4.60 -17.39 22.11
N THR A 599 -3.80 -16.33 22.13
CA THR A 599 -3.03 -15.85 20.95
C THR A 599 -1.77 -16.67 20.67
N LEU A 600 -1.45 -17.64 21.51
CA LEU A 600 -0.21 -18.39 21.43
C LEU A 600 -0.41 -19.71 20.64
N PRO A 601 0.60 -20.19 19.88
CA PRO A 601 0.43 -21.29 18.91
C PRO A 601 -0.07 -22.60 19.53
N SER A 602 0.43 -22.93 20.73
CA SER A 602 -0.15 -24.00 21.56
C SER A 602 -1.17 -23.36 22.50
N LYS A 603 -2.46 -23.70 22.37
CA LYS A 603 -3.49 -23.13 23.24
C LYS A 603 -3.66 -23.98 24.50
N ILE A 604 -3.59 -23.37 25.68
CA ILE A 604 -3.99 -24.03 26.92
C ILE A 604 -5.52 -24.13 26.99
N SER A 605 -6.03 -25.25 27.51
CA SER A 605 -7.48 -25.41 27.69
C SER A 605 -8.00 -24.47 28.78
N LEU A 606 -9.29 -24.09 28.70
CA LEU A 606 -9.92 -23.27 29.73
C LEU A 606 -9.88 -23.95 31.11
N GLN A 607 -10.01 -25.29 31.14
CA GLN A 607 -9.94 -26.07 32.37
C GLN A 607 -8.54 -26.03 32.99
N THR A 608 -7.49 -26.16 32.17
CA THR A 608 -6.08 -26.03 32.59
C THR A 608 -5.80 -24.61 33.10
N PHE A 609 -6.27 -23.58 32.39
CA PHE A 609 -6.10 -22.18 32.80
C PHE A 609 -6.76 -21.87 34.14
N LEU A 610 -8.01 -22.30 34.34
CA LEU A 610 -8.73 -22.12 35.60
C LEU A 610 -8.07 -22.90 36.75
N HIS A 611 -7.53 -24.08 36.49
CA HIS A 611 -6.78 -24.86 37.49
C HIS A 611 -5.51 -24.13 37.95
N LEU A 612 -4.69 -23.66 37.00
CA LEU A 612 -3.49 -22.88 37.28
C LEU A 612 -3.81 -21.58 38.04
N LEU A 613 -4.87 -20.86 37.66
CA LEU A 613 -5.34 -19.68 38.40
C LEU A 613 -5.66 -20.02 39.87
N GLN A 614 -6.42 -21.08 40.12
CA GLN A 614 -6.79 -21.49 41.48
C GLN A 614 -5.55 -21.80 42.33
N GLN A 615 -4.56 -22.47 41.76
CA GLN A 615 -3.29 -22.79 42.44
C GLN A 615 -2.40 -21.58 42.71
N THR A 616 -2.49 -20.50 41.91
CA THR A 616 -1.76 -19.25 42.18
C THR A 616 -2.31 -18.44 43.37
N GLY A 617 -3.46 -18.87 43.91
CA GLY A 617 -4.19 -18.15 44.96
C GLY A 617 -5.07 -17.01 44.41
N TYR A 618 -5.54 -17.12 43.17
CA TYR A 618 -6.43 -16.12 42.56
C TYR A 618 -7.77 -16.05 43.32
N ASP A 619 -8.09 -14.89 43.87
CA ASP A 619 -9.24 -14.61 44.74
C ASP A 619 -10.46 -14.01 44.01
N GLY A 620 -10.34 -13.77 42.70
CA GLY A 620 -11.32 -13.07 41.89
C GLY A 620 -10.87 -11.68 41.41
N GLY A 621 -9.75 -11.16 41.91
CA GLY A 621 -9.18 -9.86 41.54
C GLY A 621 -8.31 -9.85 40.28
N ARG A 622 -7.02 -9.51 40.44
CA ARG A 622 -6.01 -9.51 39.35
C ARG A 622 -5.09 -10.72 39.49
N VAL A 623 -4.67 -11.30 38.36
CA VAL A 623 -3.79 -12.47 38.34
C VAL A 623 -2.34 -12.03 38.47
N ASN A 624 -1.60 -12.57 39.44
CA ASN A 624 -0.15 -12.43 39.47
C ASN A 624 0.46 -13.30 38.35
N TYR A 625 0.80 -12.69 37.21
CA TYR A 625 1.23 -13.44 36.02
C TYR A 625 2.58 -14.12 36.21
N VAL A 626 3.44 -13.60 37.09
CA VAL A 626 4.73 -14.24 37.43
C VAL A 626 4.47 -15.60 38.08
N ARG A 627 3.66 -15.65 39.14
CA ARG A 627 3.26 -16.91 39.77
C ARG A 627 2.49 -17.84 38.83
N PHE A 628 1.64 -17.28 37.96
CA PHE A 628 0.89 -18.06 36.98
C PHE A 628 1.82 -18.75 35.98
N LEU A 629 2.82 -18.04 35.46
CA LEU A 629 3.80 -18.59 34.53
C LEU A 629 4.77 -19.55 35.24
N ASP A 630 5.26 -19.21 36.43
CA ASP A 630 6.04 -20.14 37.26
C ASP A 630 5.28 -21.45 37.50
N ARG A 631 3.96 -21.37 37.76
CA ARG A 631 3.13 -22.56 37.94
C ARG A 631 2.95 -23.35 36.64
N LEU A 632 2.60 -22.67 35.55
CA LEU A 632 2.48 -23.24 34.20
C LEU A 632 3.76 -23.97 33.76
N PHE A 633 4.93 -23.45 34.08
CA PHE A 633 6.22 -24.10 33.80
C PHE A 633 6.56 -25.20 34.80
N SER A 634 6.13 -25.11 36.06
CA SER A 634 6.37 -26.15 37.08
C SER A 634 5.52 -27.41 36.88
N GLU A 635 4.22 -27.30 36.58
CA GLU A 635 3.35 -28.48 36.44
C GLU A 635 3.68 -29.32 35.22
N ASN A 636 4.17 -28.68 34.15
CA ASN A 636 4.65 -29.36 32.96
C ASN A 636 6.10 -29.91 33.10
N SER A 637 6.70 -29.82 34.29
CA SER A 637 8.08 -30.30 34.56
C SER A 637 8.17 -31.52 35.48
N GLY A 638 7.03 -32.04 35.98
CA GLY A 638 6.99 -33.35 36.64
C GLY A 638 5.70 -33.69 37.38
N GLU A 639 4.95 -34.69 36.89
CA GLU A 639 4.85 -36.00 37.55
C GLU A 639 4.24 -37.06 36.60
N ASP A 640 4.64 -38.31 36.81
CA ASP A 640 4.49 -39.46 35.91
C ASP A 640 3.07 -39.76 35.37
N THR A 641 2.95 -39.79 34.03
CA THR A 641 2.41 -41.00 33.37
C THR A 641 3.35 -41.42 32.25
N ALA A 642 3.84 -42.67 32.32
CA ALA A 642 4.77 -43.20 31.32
C ALA A 642 4.03 -43.57 30.02
N SER A 643 4.12 -42.70 29.01
CA SER A 643 3.93 -43.06 27.60
C SER A 643 4.81 -42.16 26.74
N ASP A 644 5.73 -42.76 25.97
CA ASP A 644 6.73 -42.04 25.20
C ASP A 644 6.13 -41.09 24.17
N SER A 645 6.45 -39.80 24.27
CA SER A 645 6.42 -38.86 23.14
C SER A 645 7.43 -37.73 23.39
N GLU A 646 8.29 -37.48 22.40
CA GLU A 646 9.32 -36.41 22.46
C GLU A 646 8.69 -34.99 22.35
N ASP A 647 7.39 -34.92 22.04
CA ASP A 647 6.64 -33.69 21.76
C ASP A 647 6.39 -32.79 22.97
N ALA A 648 6.23 -33.34 24.19
CA ALA A 648 5.91 -32.53 25.38
C ALA A 648 7.07 -31.60 25.77
N THR A 649 8.29 -32.11 25.74
CA THR A 649 9.52 -31.34 25.99
C THR A 649 9.79 -30.35 24.87
N SER A 650 9.49 -30.73 23.62
CA SER A 650 9.56 -29.87 22.43
C SER A 650 8.63 -28.66 22.54
N ALA A 651 7.38 -28.87 22.98
CA ALA A 651 6.40 -27.80 23.14
C ALA A 651 6.85 -26.74 24.16
N LEU A 652 7.36 -27.16 25.33
CA LEU A 652 7.87 -26.24 26.36
C LEU A 652 9.08 -25.42 25.90
N ASP A 653 9.98 -26.04 25.13
CA ASP A 653 11.12 -25.33 24.58
C ASP A 653 10.69 -24.38 23.44
N GLY A 654 9.66 -24.74 22.67
CA GLY A 654 8.95 -23.87 21.73
C GLY A 654 8.32 -22.65 22.43
N TRP A 655 7.60 -22.86 23.53
CA TRP A 655 7.05 -21.80 24.38
C TRP A 655 8.11 -20.81 24.89
N ARG A 656 9.22 -21.35 25.41
CA ARG A 656 10.33 -20.58 25.96
C ARG A 656 11.02 -19.77 24.86
N ARG A 657 11.28 -20.38 23.70
CA ARG A 657 11.81 -19.71 22.51
C ARG A 657 10.87 -18.62 22.01
N LEU A 658 9.55 -18.88 21.95
CA LEU A 658 8.57 -17.91 21.46
C LEU A 658 8.50 -16.65 22.34
N LEU A 659 8.44 -16.80 23.67
CA LEU A 659 8.47 -15.65 24.59
C LEU A 659 9.79 -14.88 24.52
N LEU A 660 10.92 -15.57 24.35
CA LEU A 660 12.24 -14.96 24.11
C LEU A 660 12.31 -14.23 22.76
N THR A 661 11.63 -14.72 21.73
CA THR A 661 11.54 -14.10 20.40
C THR A 661 10.65 -12.86 20.43
N MET A 662 9.44 -12.94 21.02
CA MET A 662 8.56 -11.78 21.21
C MET A 662 9.24 -10.65 22.01
N ALA A 663 10.06 -11.00 23.00
CA ALA A 663 10.84 -10.03 23.77
C ALA A 663 11.99 -9.35 22.98
N LYS A 664 12.42 -9.91 21.85
CA LYS A 664 13.41 -9.29 20.94
C LYS A 664 12.77 -8.33 19.94
N PHE A 665 11.52 -8.58 19.53
CA PHE A 665 10.79 -7.73 18.59
C PHE A 665 10.07 -6.54 19.24
N HIS A 666 9.90 -6.52 20.57
CA HIS A 666 9.21 -5.44 21.29
C HIS A 666 10.03 -4.90 22.49
N ALA A 667 11.12 -4.20 22.20
CA ALA A 667 11.89 -3.45 23.18
C ALA A 667 11.67 -1.92 23.02
N PRO A 668 10.89 -1.25 23.89
CA PRO A 668 10.79 0.19 23.89
C PRO A 668 11.97 0.86 24.63
N ASP A 669 12.36 2.03 24.14
CA ASP A 669 13.47 2.84 24.66
C ASP A 669 13.19 3.42 26.06
N GLU A 670 14.09 3.17 27.03
CA GLU A 670 13.96 3.65 28.41
C GLU A 670 14.13 5.17 28.55
N ALA A 671 14.53 5.89 27.49
CA ALA A 671 14.61 7.36 27.48
C ALA A 671 13.23 8.05 27.58
N PHE A 672 12.16 7.41 27.10
CA PHE A 672 10.82 8.03 27.01
C PHE A 672 10.16 8.21 28.38
N GLU A 673 10.21 7.21 29.27
CA GLU A 673 9.56 7.29 30.60
C GLU A 673 10.21 8.28 31.57
N ARG A 674 11.50 8.63 31.38
CA ARG A 674 12.13 9.69 32.21
C ARG A 674 11.64 11.09 31.85
N ARG A 675 11.22 11.33 30.61
CA ARG A 675 10.70 12.63 30.16
C ARG A 675 9.23 12.85 30.51
N SER A 676 8.43 11.79 30.64
CA SER A 676 7.01 11.90 31.03
C SER A 676 6.77 12.09 32.54
N ARG A 677 7.75 11.76 33.39
CA ARG A 677 7.64 11.92 34.86
C ARG A 677 8.08 13.28 35.43
N SER A 678 8.60 14.21 34.61
CA SER A 678 9.12 15.51 35.08
C SER A 678 8.17 16.71 34.93
N ARG A 679 6.88 16.48 34.65
CA ARG A 679 5.85 17.54 34.61
C ARG A 679 4.57 17.15 35.35
N MET A 680 4.63 17.28 36.67
CA MET A 680 3.46 17.46 37.55
C MET A 680 3.69 18.77 38.31
N PRO A 681 2.87 19.82 38.11
CA PRO A 681 2.87 20.98 38.99
C PRO A 681 2.34 20.57 40.36
N SER A 682 3.05 20.92 41.42
CA SER A 682 2.55 20.81 42.79
C SER A 682 1.74 22.06 43.14
N ASP A 683 0.43 21.94 43.29
CA ASP A 683 -0.38 22.98 43.94
C ASP A 683 -0.09 23.00 45.45
N SER A 684 0.57 24.04 45.94
CA SER A 684 0.39 24.54 47.32
C SER A 684 1.07 25.90 47.54
N ASN A 685 0.25 26.91 47.89
CA ASN A 685 0.59 28.27 48.38
C ASN A 685 1.32 29.23 47.43
#